data_AF-A0A1C6BR37-F1
#
_entry.id   AF-A0A1C6BR37-F1
#
_cell.length_a   1.000
_cell.length_b   1.000
_cell.length_c   1.000
_cell.angle_alpha   90.00
_cell.angle_beta   90.00
_cell.angle_gamma   90.00
#
_symmetry.space_group_name_H-M   'P 1'
#
loop_
_entity.id
_entity.type
_entity.pdbx_description
1 polymer ?
#
loop_
_entity_poly.entity_id
_entity_poly.type
_entity_poly.pdbx_seq_one_letter_code
_entity_poly.pdbx_strand_id
1 'polypeptide(L)'
;MKHDKVINIAIGRSRKEINYVNKSVRYSDFINYNLRNTTYTNETFKEYMNFSKDIQDNIKDVGGFVGGVLKNGKRRKDTVISRSLVTLDADFAYENMIDDIEKSCDFGMCIYTTHKHTKENPRFRIVIPLSKEVDSIEYEAIARKIAFDIGIDYFDDTTYSPSRLMYFPSTSKDGEYIFKIIDKKWLNPKDILKFYENYKDESLWPVSSRTKPKIINYNSNKLKGNPRLKEGIIGAFCRVYNVFDVIDKFLSHIYKKGDSEYRYTYINGSSSNGLIIYENGDFAYSHHSTDVCLDKLCNSFDLLRLHKFSSLDEEVSADTPINKLPSYIKMIEFISQDEKVMLELGNSKLKKAKEDFSDFYNIQETNINKNYENSWVTKLEVDKKGMYKASNKNIVTILENDVNLKGKIAYNLFSNRTMVKGDLPWRSISDKENGDVWQDSDDANLRVYIDIAYGIVAPYKINDGVAIIEKKNQYHPIRDYLNSNTWDKVSRVDSLMIDYLGADDSKYTRNVTRKMLVAAVARVFNPGVKFDYMLVLVGKQGIGKSHIISLLGKMWYSDSLNTVYGKEAYEQLQNAWIVEMAELSATKKAEAEAVKHFISKTEDSYRQAYGRRVETFKRQCVFFGTTNESEFLKDRTGNRRYWPLVVGRNKVIKNLFKDLTKYEIDQIWAEALYLYRCGEKLILDVDVQKEATLKQEQHLESNSKEGMIREFLDMKLPKNWDKMDIYERRIYIGENDTLRKEGCVVREKVCSAEIWVELFGGDMKMFYGSNAREINDILRKIEGWSALRNGEGKLRFGKNYGVQRAFVRDN
;
A
#
# COMPACT_ATOMS: atom_id res chain seq x y z
N MET A 1 -21.58 -78.64 -34.25
CA MET A 1 -20.27 -78.21 -33.74
C MET A 1 -19.63 -79.40 -33.04
N LYS A 2 -18.40 -79.78 -33.41
CA LYS A 2 -17.66 -80.94 -32.89
C LYS A 2 -17.09 -80.66 -31.50
N HIS A 3 -16.73 -79.42 -31.20
CA HIS A 3 -16.18 -79.01 -29.90
C HIS A 3 -17.17 -78.14 -29.12
N ASP A 4 -18.29 -78.72 -28.66
CA ASP A 4 -19.34 -78.01 -27.91
C ASP A 4 -19.30 -78.31 -26.41
N LYS A 5 -19.29 -77.26 -25.58
CA LYS A 5 -19.39 -77.35 -24.11
C LYS A 5 -20.21 -76.18 -23.56
N VAL A 6 -20.48 -76.22 -22.26
CA VAL A 6 -21.18 -75.15 -21.53
C VAL A 6 -20.24 -73.97 -21.29
N ILE A 7 -20.75 -72.77 -21.52
CA ILE A 7 -20.12 -71.49 -21.15
C ILE A 7 -21.02 -70.74 -20.18
N ASN A 8 -20.40 -69.86 -19.39
CA ASN A 8 -21.11 -68.91 -18.54
C ASN A 8 -21.07 -67.51 -19.16
N ILE A 9 -22.23 -66.89 -19.34
CA ILE A 9 -22.38 -65.57 -19.92
C ILE A 9 -23.36 -64.73 -19.09
N ALA A 10 -23.21 -63.40 -19.13
CA ALA A 10 -24.17 -62.47 -18.56
C ALA A 10 -24.80 -61.64 -19.68
N ILE A 11 -26.13 -61.69 -19.81
CA ILE A 11 -26.88 -61.02 -20.89
C ILE A 11 -27.60 -59.78 -20.37
N GLY A 12 -27.52 -58.68 -21.11
CA GLY A 12 -28.27 -57.44 -20.89
C GLY A 12 -29.14 -57.07 -22.09
N ARG A 13 -30.29 -56.45 -21.84
CA ARG A 13 -31.24 -56.03 -22.90
C ARG A 13 -30.79 -54.78 -23.65
N SER A 14 -29.91 -53.99 -23.03
CA SER A 14 -29.33 -52.78 -23.63
C SER A 14 -28.00 -52.46 -22.96
N ARG A 15 -27.22 -51.54 -23.53
CA ARG A 15 -26.00 -51.01 -22.90
C ARG A 15 -26.25 -50.29 -21.58
N LYS A 16 -27.48 -49.81 -21.37
CA LYS A 16 -27.93 -49.09 -20.16
C LYS A 16 -28.46 -50.02 -19.07
N GLU A 17 -28.61 -51.31 -19.36
CA GLU A 17 -29.07 -52.30 -18.38
C GLU A 17 -28.13 -52.32 -17.17
N ILE A 18 -28.71 -52.21 -15.97
CA ILE A 18 -27.95 -52.23 -14.71
C ILE A 18 -27.79 -53.66 -14.20
N ASN A 19 -28.81 -54.51 -14.44
CA ASN A 19 -28.89 -55.87 -13.92
C ASN A 19 -28.86 -56.89 -15.07
N TYR A 20 -27.70 -57.52 -15.24
CA TYR A 20 -27.48 -58.58 -16.21
C TYR A 20 -27.91 -59.94 -15.65
N VAL A 21 -28.42 -60.79 -16.53
CA VAL A 21 -28.82 -62.16 -16.19
C VAL A 21 -27.68 -63.12 -16.51
N ASN A 22 -27.07 -63.71 -15.48
CA ASN A 22 -26.09 -64.79 -15.63
C ASN A 22 -26.80 -66.06 -16.14
N LYS A 23 -26.25 -66.70 -17.18
CA LYS A 23 -26.76 -67.94 -17.78
C LYS A 23 -25.61 -68.90 -18.06
N SER A 24 -25.89 -70.18 -17.86
CA SER A 24 -25.03 -71.29 -18.31
C SER A 24 -25.71 -71.94 -19.52
N VAL A 25 -25.06 -71.87 -20.69
CA VAL A 25 -25.63 -72.33 -21.97
C VAL A 25 -24.58 -73.10 -22.77
N ARG A 26 -24.99 -74.00 -23.67
CA ARG A 26 -24.05 -74.57 -24.64
C ARG A 26 -23.56 -73.48 -25.57
N TYR A 27 -22.28 -73.53 -25.95
CA TYR A 27 -21.70 -72.53 -26.85
C TYR A 27 -22.39 -72.54 -28.21
N SER A 28 -22.76 -73.72 -28.71
CA SER A 28 -23.55 -73.87 -29.94
C SER A 28 -24.93 -73.19 -29.85
N ASP A 29 -25.63 -73.33 -28.72
CA ASP A 29 -26.93 -72.67 -28.48
C ASP A 29 -26.77 -71.15 -28.42
N PHE A 30 -25.78 -70.66 -27.68
CA PHE A 30 -25.47 -69.22 -27.63
C PHE A 30 -25.22 -68.65 -29.03
N ILE A 31 -24.42 -69.33 -29.84
CA ILE A 31 -24.19 -68.91 -31.23
C ILE A 31 -25.49 -68.90 -32.02
N ASN A 32 -26.24 -70.01 -32.03
CA ASN A 32 -27.44 -70.15 -32.85
C ASN A 32 -28.53 -69.14 -32.49
N TYR A 33 -28.74 -68.87 -31.20
CA TYR A 33 -29.80 -67.98 -30.74
C TYR A 33 -29.40 -66.51 -30.70
N ASN A 34 -28.12 -66.18 -30.50
CA ASN A 34 -27.70 -64.79 -30.25
C ASN A 34 -26.76 -64.21 -31.31
N LEU A 35 -25.99 -65.04 -32.01
CA LEU A 35 -24.91 -64.55 -32.89
C LEU A 35 -25.02 -64.98 -34.34
N ARG A 36 -25.84 -65.98 -34.69
CA ARG A 36 -25.88 -66.53 -36.06
C ARG A 36 -26.62 -65.63 -37.05
N ASN A 37 -27.62 -64.91 -36.57
CA ASN A 37 -28.43 -64.00 -37.35
C ASN A 37 -28.28 -62.59 -36.77
N THR A 38 -28.32 -61.57 -37.64
CA THR A 38 -28.29 -60.16 -37.22
C THR A 38 -29.69 -59.58 -37.08
N THR A 39 -29.83 -58.54 -36.27
CA THR A 39 -31.03 -57.70 -36.23
C THR A 39 -30.88 -56.57 -37.24
N TYR A 40 -31.72 -56.56 -38.27
CA TYR A 40 -31.76 -55.45 -39.23
C TYR A 40 -32.48 -54.23 -38.65
N THR A 41 -31.83 -53.07 -38.69
CA THR A 41 -32.35 -51.78 -38.22
C THR A 41 -32.95 -50.97 -39.38
N ASN A 42 -33.74 -49.95 -39.09
CA ASN A 42 -34.60 -49.28 -40.09
C ASN A 42 -33.87 -48.28 -40.99
N GLU A 43 -32.70 -47.81 -40.58
CA GLU A 43 -31.88 -46.85 -41.31
C GLU A 43 -30.97 -47.53 -42.33
N THR A 44 -30.61 -46.78 -43.37
CA THR A 44 -29.50 -47.13 -44.27
C THR A 44 -28.16 -46.89 -43.57
N PHE A 45 -27.11 -47.56 -44.03
CA PHE A 45 -25.74 -47.36 -43.51
C PHE A 45 -25.29 -45.89 -43.63
N LYS A 46 -25.67 -45.23 -44.72
CA LYS A 46 -25.38 -43.81 -44.95
C LYS A 46 -26.11 -42.91 -43.94
N GLU A 47 -27.37 -43.18 -43.65
CA GLU A 47 -28.12 -42.48 -42.59
C GLU A 47 -27.47 -42.71 -41.22
N TYR A 48 -27.10 -43.97 -40.91
CA TYR A 48 -26.44 -44.35 -39.67
C TYR A 48 -25.15 -43.55 -39.43
N MET A 49 -24.27 -43.46 -40.42
CA MET A 49 -23.00 -42.73 -40.30
C MET A 49 -23.18 -41.21 -40.12
N ASN A 50 -24.30 -40.65 -40.57
CA ASN A 50 -24.62 -39.23 -40.42
C ASN A 50 -25.27 -38.89 -39.06
N PHE A 51 -25.76 -39.88 -38.31
CA PHE A 51 -26.31 -39.64 -36.97
C PHE A 51 -25.21 -39.29 -35.95
N SER A 52 -25.60 -38.59 -34.88
CA SER A 52 -24.70 -38.36 -33.74
C SER A 52 -24.31 -39.68 -33.06
N LYS A 53 -23.19 -39.70 -32.35
CA LYS A 53 -22.69 -40.89 -31.66
C LYS A 53 -23.73 -41.51 -30.70
N ASP A 54 -24.48 -40.69 -29.98
CA ASP A 54 -25.51 -41.17 -29.06
C ASP A 54 -26.67 -41.86 -29.78
N ILE A 55 -27.08 -41.34 -30.94
CA ILE A 55 -28.11 -41.95 -31.78
C ILE A 55 -27.57 -43.25 -32.39
N GLN A 56 -26.36 -43.23 -32.96
CA GLN A 56 -25.68 -44.43 -33.49
C GLN A 56 -25.58 -45.54 -32.45
N ASP A 57 -25.22 -45.18 -31.22
CA ASP A 57 -25.11 -46.15 -30.14
C ASP A 57 -26.46 -46.69 -29.68
N ASN A 58 -27.54 -45.90 -29.71
CA ASN A 58 -28.87 -46.38 -29.38
C ASN A 58 -29.47 -47.27 -30.48
N ILE A 59 -29.20 -46.96 -31.76
CA ILE A 59 -29.68 -47.76 -32.90
C ILE A 59 -29.05 -49.15 -32.92
N LYS A 60 -27.72 -49.25 -32.73
CA LYS A 60 -27.03 -50.55 -32.77
C LYS A 60 -27.31 -51.42 -31.54
N ASP A 61 -27.88 -50.84 -30.48
CA ASP A 61 -28.08 -51.48 -29.19
C ASP A 61 -29.32 -52.40 -29.21
N VAL A 62 -29.10 -53.62 -29.68
CA VAL A 62 -30.09 -54.72 -29.66
C VAL A 62 -29.83 -55.68 -28.49
N GLY A 63 -29.20 -55.15 -27.42
CA GLY A 63 -28.70 -55.91 -26.30
C GLY A 63 -27.27 -56.43 -26.51
N GLY A 64 -26.77 -57.15 -25.52
CA GLY A 64 -25.41 -57.69 -25.57
C GLY A 64 -25.09 -58.62 -24.42
N PHE A 65 -23.83 -59.05 -24.39
CA PHE A 65 -23.32 -60.03 -23.44
C PHE A 65 -21.95 -59.66 -22.87
N VAL A 66 -21.68 -60.18 -21.68
CA VAL A 66 -20.33 -60.33 -21.12
C VAL A 66 -20.05 -61.82 -21.06
N GLY A 67 -18.93 -62.26 -21.62
CA GLY A 67 -18.57 -63.68 -21.72
C GLY A 67 -18.07 -64.30 -20.42
N GLY A 68 -18.85 -64.20 -19.34
CA GLY A 68 -18.47 -64.61 -17.99
C GLY A 68 -19.59 -64.43 -16.95
N VAL A 69 -19.24 -64.59 -15.67
CA VAL A 69 -20.18 -64.44 -14.54
C VAL A 69 -19.99 -63.07 -13.87
N LEU A 70 -21.08 -62.36 -13.65
CA LEU A 70 -21.10 -61.08 -12.93
C LEU A 70 -21.67 -61.25 -11.52
N LYS A 71 -20.94 -60.77 -10.50
CA LYS A 71 -21.40 -60.68 -9.12
C LYS A 71 -22.64 -59.79 -9.05
N ASN A 72 -23.74 -60.35 -8.56
CA ASN A 72 -25.04 -59.69 -8.45
C ASN A 72 -25.57 -59.12 -9.78
N GLY A 73 -25.14 -59.65 -10.92
CA GLY A 73 -25.54 -59.17 -12.24
C GLY A 73 -25.05 -57.76 -12.59
N LYS A 74 -24.14 -57.16 -11.82
CA LYS A 74 -23.65 -55.80 -12.07
C LYS A 74 -22.43 -55.82 -12.97
N ARG A 75 -22.36 -54.90 -13.93
CA ARG A 75 -21.22 -54.76 -14.88
C ARG A 75 -20.27 -53.64 -14.45
N ARG A 76 -19.28 -53.98 -13.62
CA ARG A 76 -18.14 -53.14 -13.19
C ARG A 76 -16.88 -54.00 -13.14
N LYS A 77 -15.68 -53.39 -13.09
CA LYS A 77 -14.42 -54.14 -13.09
C LYS A 77 -14.30 -55.10 -11.88
N ASP A 78 -14.73 -54.65 -10.71
CA ASP A 78 -14.70 -55.38 -9.44
C ASP A 78 -15.80 -56.45 -9.30
N THR A 79 -16.80 -56.44 -10.19
CA THR A 79 -17.93 -57.37 -10.14
C THR A 79 -17.83 -58.50 -11.17
N VAL A 80 -16.78 -58.56 -11.99
CA VAL A 80 -16.52 -59.72 -12.87
C VAL A 80 -15.92 -60.84 -12.01
N ILE A 81 -16.65 -61.94 -11.86
CA ILE A 81 -16.19 -63.11 -11.08
C ILE A 81 -15.25 -63.97 -11.93
N SER A 82 -15.64 -64.25 -13.16
CA SER A 82 -14.88 -65.07 -14.09
C SER A 82 -15.24 -64.76 -15.54
N ARG A 83 -14.36 -65.13 -16.47
CA ARG A 83 -14.57 -65.06 -17.92
C ARG A 83 -14.46 -66.47 -18.53
N SER A 84 -15.45 -66.85 -19.32
CA SER A 84 -15.50 -68.10 -20.10
C SER A 84 -15.22 -67.88 -21.60
N LEU A 85 -15.32 -66.63 -22.07
CA LEU A 85 -15.03 -66.23 -23.45
C LEU A 85 -14.05 -65.06 -23.49
N VAL A 86 -13.06 -65.13 -24.40
CA VAL A 86 -12.31 -63.96 -24.88
C VAL A 86 -13.09 -63.33 -26.01
N THR A 87 -13.29 -62.01 -25.93
CA THR A 87 -14.06 -61.25 -26.91
C THR A 87 -13.23 -60.08 -27.39
N LEU A 88 -13.03 -59.98 -28.71
CA LEU A 88 -12.21 -58.93 -29.33
C LEU A 88 -13.03 -58.18 -30.40
N ASP A 89 -12.96 -56.85 -30.37
CA ASP A 89 -13.54 -55.93 -31.36
C ASP A 89 -12.43 -55.50 -32.34
N ALA A 90 -12.43 -56.08 -33.54
CA ALA A 90 -11.54 -55.72 -34.63
C ALA A 90 -12.15 -54.58 -35.46
N ASP A 91 -11.95 -53.34 -35.01
CA ASP A 91 -12.49 -52.12 -35.65
C ASP A 91 -11.68 -51.66 -36.88
N PHE A 92 -10.47 -52.18 -37.06
CA PHE A 92 -9.54 -51.84 -38.15
C PHE A 92 -9.12 -53.08 -38.95
N ALA A 93 -10.03 -54.03 -39.15
CA ALA A 93 -9.74 -55.28 -39.85
C ALA A 93 -9.44 -55.07 -41.34
N TYR A 94 -8.70 -56.00 -41.94
CA TYR A 94 -8.41 -56.05 -43.38
C TYR A 94 -9.25 -57.13 -44.09
N GLU A 95 -9.35 -57.05 -45.42
CA GLU A 95 -10.30 -57.81 -46.25
C GLU A 95 -10.26 -59.34 -46.01
N ASN A 96 -9.06 -59.93 -45.93
CA ASN A 96 -8.88 -61.39 -45.77
C ASN A 96 -8.66 -61.86 -44.31
N MET A 97 -8.93 -61.00 -43.32
CA MET A 97 -8.59 -61.28 -41.91
C MET A 97 -9.25 -62.56 -41.37
N ILE A 98 -10.47 -62.90 -41.79
CA ILE A 98 -11.16 -64.11 -41.33
C ILE A 98 -10.41 -65.38 -41.78
N ASP A 99 -9.99 -65.43 -43.04
CA ASP A 99 -9.28 -66.59 -43.60
C ASP A 99 -7.88 -66.74 -43.00
N ASP A 100 -7.19 -65.62 -42.76
CA ASP A 100 -5.86 -65.62 -42.14
C ASP A 100 -5.92 -66.04 -40.67
N ILE A 101 -6.96 -65.63 -39.94
CA ILE A 101 -7.22 -66.13 -38.58
C ILE A 101 -7.55 -67.63 -38.59
N GLU A 102 -8.38 -68.10 -39.53
CA GLU A 102 -8.71 -69.52 -39.65
C GLU A 102 -7.47 -70.40 -39.90
N LYS A 103 -6.51 -69.90 -40.68
CA LYS A 103 -5.23 -70.59 -40.96
C LYS A 103 -4.24 -70.51 -39.81
N SER A 104 -4.16 -69.36 -39.11
CA SER A 104 -3.12 -69.10 -38.10
C SER A 104 -3.49 -69.54 -36.68
N CYS A 105 -4.78 -69.60 -36.33
CA CYS A 105 -5.22 -69.92 -34.98
C CYS A 105 -5.68 -71.39 -34.86
N ASP A 106 -5.13 -72.13 -33.88
CA ASP A 106 -5.44 -73.55 -33.65
C ASP A 106 -6.63 -73.81 -32.72
N PHE A 107 -7.34 -72.75 -32.32
CA PHE A 107 -8.49 -72.83 -31.42
C PHE A 107 -9.80 -72.37 -32.10
N GLY A 108 -10.92 -72.87 -31.56
CA GLY A 108 -12.25 -72.56 -32.09
C GLY A 108 -12.65 -71.12 -31.80
N MET A 109 -13.50 -70.54 -32.65
CA MET A 109 -14.06 -69.20 -32.46
C MET A 109 -15.29 -68.96 -33.33
N CYS A 110 -16.04 -67.93 -32.97
CA CYS A 110 -17.13 -67.36 -33.75
C CYS A 110 -16.78 -65.92 -34.14
N ILE A 111 -16.90 -65.59 -35.42
CA ILE A 111 -16.62 -64.25 -35.96
C ILE A 111 -17.89 -63.71 -36.61
N TYR A 112 -18.25 -62.48 -36.30
CA TYR A 112 -19.38 -61.80 -36.93
C TYR A 112 -19.14 -60.31 -37.12
N THR A 113 -19.83 -59.68 -38.06
CA THR A 113 -19.64 -58.25 -38.36
C THR A 113 -20.28 -57.34 -37.31
N THR A 114 -19.67 -56.17 -37.10
CA THR A 114 -20.28 -55.11 -36.30
C THR A 114 -21.15 -54.19 -37.16
N HIS A 115 -21.99 -53.37 -36.53
CA HIS A 115 -22.93 -52.47 -37.24
C HIS A 115 -22.26 -51.53 -38.26
N LYS A 116 -20.98 -51.18 -38.06
CA LYS A 116 -20.22 -50.27 -38.93
C LYS A 116 -19.42 -50.97 -40.04
N HIS A 117 -19.65 -52.27 -40.25
CA HIS A 117 -18.95 -53.04 -41.26
C HIS A 117 -19.35 -52.62 -42.69
N THR A 118 -18.34 -52.46 -43.56
CA THR A 118 -18.50 -52.52 -45.02
C THR A 118 -17.37 -53.37 -45.62
N LYS A 119 -17.45 -53.67 -46.93
CA LYS A 119 -16.38 -54.38 -47.65
C LYS A 119 -15.07 -53.60 -47.64
N GLU A 120 -15.13 -52.27 -47.79
CA GLU A 120 -13.96 -51.39 -47.81
C GLU A 120 -13.38 -51.16 -46.40
N ASN A 121 -14.22 -51.21 -45.36
CA ASN A 121 -13.80 -51.07 -43.96
C ASN A 121 -14.32 -52.25 -43.13
N PRO A 122 -13.66 -53.42 -43.21
CA PRO A 122 -14.05 -54.60 -42.46
C PRO A 122 -14.03 -54.36 -40.95
N ARG A 123 -15.07 -54.83 -40.24
CA ARG A 123 -15.16 -54.71 -38.78
C ARG A 123 -15.81 -55.94 -38.20
N PHE A 124 -15.07 -56.64 -37.35
CA PHE A 124 -15.49 -57.93 -36.83
C PHE A 124 -15.47 -57.97 -35.31
N ARG A 125 -16.32 -58.80 -34.74
CA ARG A 125 -16.22 -59.25 -33.37
C ARG A 125 -15.85 -60.72 -33.35
N ILE A 126 -14.80 -61.03 -32.62
CA ILE A 126 -14.26 -62.39 -32.48
C ILE A 126 -14.59 -62.87 -31.07
N VAL A 127 -15.24 -64.04 -30.97
CA VAL A 127 -15.67 -64.65 -29.72
C VAL A 127 -15.00 -66.02 -29.60
N ILE A 128 -14.07 -66.15 -28.67
CA ILE A 128 -13.20 -67.33 -28.49
C ILE A 128 -13.59 -68.02 -27.17
N PRO A 129 -14.04 -69.29 -27.19
CA PRO A 129 -14.35 -70.04 -25.98
C PRO A 129 -13.08 -70.55 -25.28
N LEU A 130 -13.06 -70.42 -23.95
CA LEU A 130 -11.98 -70.89 -23.10
C LEU A 130 -12.32 -72.27 -22.50
N SER A 131 -11.37 -73.19 -22.56
CA SER A 131 -11.49 -74.53 -21.96
C SER A 131 -11.58 -74.54 -20.43
N LYS A 132 -11.19 -73.43 -19.78
CA LYS A 132 -11.34 -73.15 -18.34
C LYS A 132 -11.66 -71.67 -18.15
N GLU A 133 -12.45 -71.36 -17.14
CA GLU A 133 -12.70 -69.96 -16.77
C GLU A 133 -11.45 -69.31 -16.16
N VAL A 134 -11.34 -68.01 -16.35
CA VAL A 134 -10.21 -67.19 -15.90
C VAL A 134 -10.69 -65.97 -15.13
N ASP A 135 -9.84 -65.43 -14.26
CA ASP A 135 -10.13 -64.18 -13.57
C ASP A 135 -9.94 -62.95 -14.48
N SER A 136 -10.20 -61.75 -13.95
CA SER A 136 -10.10 -60.49 -14.70
C SER A 136 -8.68 -60.17 -15.19
N ILE A 137 -7.65 -60.55 -14.44
CA ILE A 137 -6.24 -60.27 -14.77
C ILE A 137 -5.79 -61.25 -15.85
N GLU A 138 -6.07 -62.53 -15.64
CA GLU A 138 -5.80 -63.58 -16.62
C GLU A 138 -6.51 -63.29 -17.94
N TYR A 139 -7.78 -62.86 -17.91
CA TYR A 139 -8.53 -62.46 -19.10
C TYR A 139 -7.83 -61.36 -19.90
N GLU A 140 -7.43 -60.26 -19.24
CA GLU A 140 -6.85 -59.11 -19.94
C GLU A 140 -5.49 -59.46 -20.56
N ALA A 141 -4.65 -60.20 -19.82
CA ALA A 141 -3.37 -60.70 -20.34
C ALA A 141 -3.57 -61.62 -21.55
N ILE A 142 -4.51 -62.57 -21.48
CA ILE A 142 -4.81 -63.49 -22.59
C ILE A 142 -5.34 -62.73 -23.80
N ALA A 143 -6.31 -61.82 -23.60
CA ALA A 143 -6.91 -61.06 -24.69
C ALA A 143 -5.89 -60.17 -25.41
N ARG A 144 -4.99 -59.51 -24.68
CA ARG A 144 -3.91 -58.70 -25.25
C ARG A 144 -2.88 -59.54 -25.98
N LYS A 145 -2.52 -60.72 -25.46
CA LYS A 145 -1.57 -61.61 -26.13
C LYS A 145 -2.14 -62.18 -27.44
N ILE A 146 -3.39 -62.62 -27.44
CA ILE A 146 -4.07 -63.09 -28.67
C ILE A 146 -4.16 -61.96 -29.70
N ALA A 147 -4.55 -60.75 -29.26
CA ALA A 147 -4.58 -59.60 -30.15
C ALA A 147 -3.20 -59.28 -30.70
N PHE A 148 -2.13 -59.38 -29.89
CA PHE A 148 -0.75 -59.23 -30.34
C PHE A 148 -0.35 -60.25 -31.41
N ASP A 149 -0.70 -61.52 -31.21
CA ASP A 149 -0.35 -62.59 -32.16
C ASP A 149 -1.09 -62.44 -33.50
N ILE A 150 -2.31 -61.88 -33.50
CA ILE A 150 -3.08 -61.56 -34.73
C ILE A 150 -2.62 -60.22 -35.34
N GLY A 151 -2.15 -59.29 -34.52
CA GLY A 151 -1.86 -57.90 -34.86
C GLY A 151 -2.67 -56.94 -33.98
N ILE A 152 -2.06 -56.48 -32.88
CA ILE A 152 -2.79 -55.75 -31.82
C ILE A 152 -3.43 -54.44 -32.31
N ASP A 153 -2.88 -53.86 -33.38
CA ASP A 153 -3.36 -52.63 -33.99
C ASP A 153 -4.66 -52.80 -34.78
N TYR A 154 -5.14 -54.02 -35.01
CA TYR A 154 -6.45 -54.23 -35.64
C TYR A 154 -7.62 -54.08 -34.67
N PHE A 155 -7.35 -54.05 -33.36
CA PHE A 155 -8.36 -54.13 -32.31
C PHE A 155 -8.59 -52.80 -31.58
N ASP A 156 -9.82 -52.56 -31.12
CA ASP A 156 -10.15 -51.43 -30.26
C ASP A 156 -9.42 -51.52 -28.91
N ASP A 157 -8.80 -50.41 -28.48
CA ASP A 157 -7.94 -50.39 -27.27
C ASP A 157 -8.71 -50.73 -25.98
N THR A 158 -10.05 -50.63 -25.98
CA THR A 158 -10.89 -50.91 -24.81
C THR A 158 -11.45 -52.33 -24.78
N THR A 159 -11.20 -53.13 -25.83
CA THR A 159 -11.74 -54.49 -25.97
C THR A 159 -11.25 -55.47 -24.89
N TYR A 160 -10.06 -55.20 -24.33
CA TYR A 160 -9.40 -56.02 -23.32
C TYR A 160 -10.01 -55.88 -21.91
N SER A 161 -10.94 -54.95 -21.71
CA SER A 161 -11.56 -54.72 -20.40
C SER A 161 -12.45 -55.93 -19.99
N PRO A 162 -12.23 -56.53 -18.80
CA PRO A 162 -13.00 -57.69 -18.34
C PRO A 162 -14.52 -57.45 -18.27
N SER A 163 -14.91 -56.24 -17.92
CA SER A 163 -16.32 -55.81 -17.79
C SER A 163 -16.92 -55.25 -19.09
N ARG A 164 -16.23 -55.38 -20.23
CA ARG A 164 -16.70 -54.85 -21.52
C ARG A 164 -17.95 -55.60 -21.96
N LEU A 165 -18.98 -54.82 -22.31
CA LEU A 165 -20.17 -55.32 -23.01
C LEU A 165 -19.85 -55.52 -24.49
N MET A 166 -20.22 -56.68 -25.01
CA MET A 166 -20.22 -56.97 -26.45
C MET A 166 -21.65 -56.98 -26.98
N TYR A 167 -21.95 -56.13 -27.95
CA TYR A 167 -23.28 -56.06 -28.56
C TYR A 167 -23.64 -57.36 -29.29
N PHE A 168 -24.91 -57.73 -29.28
CA PHE A 168 -25.43 -58.69 -30.26
C PHE A 168 -25.38 -58.08 -31.66
N PRO A 169 -25.31 -58.91 -32.72
CA PRO A 169 -25.22 -58.42 -34.10
C PRO A 169 -26.45 -57.58 -34.49
N SER A 170 -26.18 -56.37 -34.98
CA SER A 170 -27.15 -55.49 -35.63
C SER A 170 -26.53 -54.94 -36.91
N THR A 171 -27.37 -54.70 -37.93
CA THR A 171 -26.94 -54.29 -39.27
C THR A 171 -27.97 -53.33 -39.87
N SER A 172 -27.54 -52.23 -40.49
CA SER A 172 -28.44 -51.33 -41.24
C SER A 172 -29.20 -52.09 -42.33
N LYS A 173 -30.38 -51.61 -42.75
CA LYS A 173 -31.26 -52.35 -43.70
C LYS A 173 -30.62 -52.71 -45.04
N ASP A 174 -29.61 -51.96 -45.46
CA ASP A 174 -28.83 -52.13 -46.68
C ASP A 174 -27.40 -52.62 -46.43
N GLY A 175 -27.06 -52.97 -45.18
CA GLY A 175 -25.75 -53.44 -44.76
C GLY A 175 -25.56 -54.96 -44.93
N GLU A 176 -24.30 -55.37 -45.01
CA GLU A 176 -23.91 -56.79 -45.13
C GLU A 176 -23.59 -57.38 -43.76
N TYR A 177 -24.13 -58.58 -43.50
CA TYR A 177 -23.83 -59.34 -42.29
C TYR A 177 -23.02 -60.59 -42.62
N ILE A 178 -21.76 -60.61 -42.18
CA ILE A 178 -20.87 -61.76 -42.36
C ILE A 178 -20.78 -62.49 -41.04
N PHE A 179 -20.93 -63.82 -41.10
CA PHE A 179 -20.88 -64.71 -39.95
C PHE A 179 -20.06 -65.96 -40.30
N LYS A 180 -19.11 -66.33 -39.44
CA LYS A 180 -18.23 -67.50 -39.61
C LYS A 180 -18.03 -68.22 -38.27
N ILE A 181 -18.12 -69.55 -38.31
CA ILE A 181 -17.73 -70.42 -37.21
C ILE A 181 -16.48 -71.20 -37.63
N ILE A 182 -15.47 -71.21 -36.76
CA ILE A 182 -14.27 -72.05 -36.88
C ILE A 182 -14.35 -73.09 -35.76
N ASP A 183 -14.69 -74.33 -36.13
CA ASP A 183 -14.97 -75.43 -35.19
C ASP A 183 -13.69 -76.24 -34.87
N LYS A 184 -12.79 -75.63 -34.08
CA LYS A 184 -11.55 -76.22 -33.53
C LYS A 184 -11.64 -76.38 -32.00
N LYS A 185 -10.61 -76.96 -31.36
CA LYS A 185 -10.55 -77.13 -29.89
C LYS A 185 -10.63 -75.78 -29.16
N TRP A 186 -11.21 -75.74 -27.97
CA TRP A 186 -11.29 -74.50 -27.18
C TRP A 186 -9.92 -74.06 -26.68
N LEU A 187 -9.71 -72.75 -26.56
CA LEU A 187 -8.44 -72.19 -26.12
C LEU A 187 -8.13 -72.59 -24.67
N ASN A 188 -6.91 -73.04 -24.40
CA ASN A 188 -6.44 -73.29 -23.04
C ASN A 188 -5.71 -72.05 -22.49
N PRO A 189 -6.26 -71.37 -21.47
CA PRO A 189 -5.65 -70.16 -20.88
C PRO A 189 -4.17 -70.30 -20.55
N LYS A 190 -3.76 -71.46 -20.02
CA LYS A 190 -2.37 -71.72 -19.63
C LYS A 190 -1.39 -71.67 -20.80
N ASP A 191 -1.84 -72.00 -22.00
CA ASP A 191 -1.00 -71.96 -23.19
C ASP A 191 -0.65 -70.55 -23.63
N ILE A 192 -1.44 -69.56 -23.23
CA ILE A 192 -1.18 -68.14 -23.49
C ILE A 192 -0.41 -67.50 -22.32
N LEU A 193 -0.84 -67.75 -21.08
CA LEU A 193 -0.23 -67.13 -19.90
C LEU A 193 1.24 -67.50 -19.70
N LYS A 194 1.69 -68.67 -20.19
CA LYS A 194 3.09 -69.12 -20.12
C LYS A 194 4.08 -68.25 -20.90
N PHE A 195 3.60 -67.37 -21.79
CA PHE A 195 4.45 -66.44 -22.55
C PHE A 195 4.84 -65.18 -21.77
N TYR A 196 4.30 -64.98 -20.57
CA TYR A 196 4.68 -63.89 -19.67
C TYR A 196 5.58 -64.42 -18.57
N GLU A 197 6.66 -63.70 -18.26
CA GLU A 197 7.46 -63.96 -17.05
C GLU A 197 6.61 -63.77 -15.78
N ASN A 198 5.80 -62.70 -15.77
CA ASN A 198 4.77 -62.46 -14.76
C ASN A 198 3.54 -61.81 -15.42
N TYR A 199 2.51 -62.59 -15.72
CA TYR A 199 1.28 -62.07 -16.33
C TYR A 199 0.50 -61.10 -15.43
N LYS A 200 0.84 -61.00 -14.13
CA LYS A 200 0.26 -60.02 -13.21
C LYS A 200 0.95 -58.64 -13.26
N ASP A 201 2.06 -58.53 -13.99
CA ASP A 201 2.71 -57.25 -14.26
C ASP A 201 2.12 -56.63 -15.54
N GLU A 202 1.30 -55.59 -15.38
CA GLU A 202 0.60 -54.93 -16.49
C GLU A 202 1.56 -54.25 -17.48
N SER A 203 2.78 -53.91 -17.04
CA SER A 203 3.78 -53.26 -17.90
C SER A 203 4.34 -54.20 -18.97
N LEU A 204 4.27 -55.52 -18.75
CA LEU A 204 4.69 -56.55 -19.69
C LEU A 204 3.61 -56.83 -20.75
N TRP A 205 2.40 -56.31 -20.60
CA TRP A 205 1.32 -56.59 -21.53
C TRP A 205 1.50 -55.83 -22.86
N PRO A 206 1.27 -56.50 -24.00
CA PRO A 206 1.24 -55.82 -25.29
C PRO A 206 0.22 -54.68 -25.32
N VAL A 207 0.64 -53.56 -25.88
CA VAL A 207 -0.18 -52.37 -26.13
C VAL A 207 -0.12 -52.01 -27.62
N SER A 208 -1.21 -51.45 -28.13
CA SER A 208 -1.27 -51.00 -29.53
C SER A 208 -0.29 -49.86 -29.77
N SER A 209 0.15 -49.69 -31.03
CA SER A 209 0.89 -48.52 -31.45
C SER A 209 0.11 -47.21 -31.26
N ARG A 210 -1.22 -47.27 -31.04
CA ARG A 210 -2.05 -46.12 -30.63
C ARG A 210 -1.97 -45.81 -29.13
N THR A 211 -1.61 -46.78 -28.30
CA THR A 211 -1.39 -46.58 -26.86
C THR A 211 0.06 -46.22 -26.53
N LYS A 212 1.05 -46.61 -27.35
CA LYS A 212 2.46 -46.20 -27.18
C LYS A 212 2.69 -44.66 -27.17
N PRO A 213 1.99 -43.84 -27.98
CA PRO A 213 2.07 -42.38 -27.93
C PRO A 213 1.39 -41.78 -26.69
N LYS A 214 0.49 -42.49 -25.99
CA LYS A 214 -0.18 -41.95 -24.78
C LYS A 214 0.73 -41.86 -23.56
N ILE A 215 1.87 -42.57 -23.56
CA ILE A 215 2.88 -42.52 -22.48
C ILE A 215 3.84 -41.32 -22.67
N ILE A 216 3.92 -40.75 -23.88
CA ILE A 216 4.83 -39.64 -24.21
C ILE A 216 4.06 -38.33 -24.54
N ASN A 217 2.81 -38.41 -25.01
CA ASN A 217 1.97 -37.24 -25.34
C ASN A 217 0.95 -36.86 -24.24
N TYR A 218 1.42 -36.72 -23.00
CA TYR A 218 0.74 -35.84 -22.02
C TYR A 218 1.13 -34.36 -22.18
N ASN A 219 1.83 -34.01 -23.27
CA ASN A 219 2.14 -32.63 -23.67
C ASN A 219 1.06 -31.96 -24.54
N SER A 220 -0.06 -32.63 -24.86
CA SER A 220 -1.16 -32.05 -25.64
C SER A 220 -2.46 -31.79 -24.87
N ASN A 221 -2.37 -31.63 -23.54
CA ASN A 221 -3.28 -30.76 -22.81
C ASN A 221 -2.52 -29.48 -22.44
N LYS A 222 -2.85 -28.38 -23.12
CA LYS A 222 -2.42 -26.99 -22.83
C LYS A 222 -1.79 -26.81 -21.43
N LEU A 223 -0.46 -26.69 -21.39
CA LEU A 223 0.35 -25.93 -20.42
C LEU A 223 -0.25 -25.85 -18.99
N LYS A 224 -0.16 -26.92 -18.20
CA LYS A 224 0.03 -26.70 -16.75
C LYS A 224 1.47 -26.24 -16.59
N GLY A 225 1.71 -24.93 -16.71
CA GLY A 225 3.02 -24.33 -16.46
C GLY A 225 3.60 -24.76 -15.10
N ASN A 226 4.93 -24.71 -14.97
CA ASN A 226 5.64 -25.17 -13.78
C ASN A 226 4.92 -24.69 -12.49
N PRO A 227 4.53 -25.61 -11.58
CA PRO A 227 3.70 -25.26 -10.42
C PRO A 227 4.41 -24.29 -9.47
N ARG A 228 5.75 -24.25 -9.48
CA ARG A 228 6.56 -23.30 -8.70
C ARG A 228 6.54 -21.88 -9.26
N LEU A 229 6.20 -21.70 -10.54
CA LEU A 229 6.04 -20.38 -11.16
C LEU A 229 4.64 -19.79 -10.92
N LYS A 230 3.70 -20.56 -10.35
CA LYS A 230 2.37 -20.03 -10.03
C LYS A 230 2.48 -18.92 -8.98
N GLU A 231 1.63 -17.92 -9.13
CA GLU A 231 1.45 -16.88 -8.12
C GLU A 231 0.55 -17.35 -6.97
N GLY A 232 0.61 -16.63 -5.85
CA GLY A 232 -0.23 -16.90 -4.68
C GLY A 232 0.23 -18.10 -3.84
N ILE A 233 -0.62 -18.44 -2.85
CA ILE A 233 -0.28 -19.40 -1.79
C ILE A 233 0.00 -20.82 -2.30
N ILE A 234 -0.62 -21.23 -3.41
CA ILE A 234 -0.38 -22.54 -4.04
C ILE A 234 1.03 -22.61 -4.64
N GLY A 235 1.43 -21.57 -5.35
CA GLY A 235 2.78 -21.51 -5.91
C GLY A 235 3.84 -21.44 -4.81
N ALA A 236 3.58 -20.66 -3.75
CA ALA A 236 4.44 -20.63 -2.57
C ALA A 236 4.56 -22.02 -1.93
N PHE A 237 3.45 -22.74 -1.77
CA PHE A 237 3.47 -24.12 -1.27
C PHE A 237 4.30 -25.05 -2.16
N CYS A 238 4.14 -25.00 -3.48
CA CYS A 238 4.91 -25.82 -4.41
C CYS A 238 6.41 -25.46 -4.48
N ARG A 239 6.79 -24.21 -4.12
CA ARG A 239 8.20 -23.79 -3.96
C ARG A 239 8.81 -24.30 -2.65
N VAL A 240 8.02 -24.33 -1.58
CA VAL A 240 8.48 -24.82 -0.26
C VAL A 240 8.50 -26.35 -0.20
N TYR A 241 7.51 -27.02 -0.79
CA TYR A 241 7.35 -28.46 -0.77
C TYR A 241 7.12 -29.01 -2.19
N ASN A 242 8.09 -29.76 -2.70
CA ASN A 242 7.93 -30.55 -3.91
C ASN A 242 7.16 -31.86 -3.61
N VAL A 243 6.91 -32.68 -4.63
CA VAL A 243 6.17 -33.94 -4.47
C VAL A 243 6.87 -34.89 -3.50
N PHE A 244 8.20 -34.98 -3.53
CA PHE A 244 8.96 -35.81 -2.59
C PHE A 244 8.76 -35.33 -1.15
N ASP A 245 8.89 -34.02 -0.92
CA ASP A 245 8.70 -33.42 0.41
C ASP A 245 7.29 -33.66 0.94
N VAL A 246 6.28 -33.57 0.07
CA VAL A 246 4.88 -33.84 0.43
C VAL A 246 4.68 -35.30 0.81
N ILE A 247 5.27 -36.23 0.04
CA ILE A 247 5.19 -37.66 0.36
C ILE A 247 5.86 -37.92 1.71
N ASP A 248 7.10 -37.49 1.89
CA ASP A 248 7.86 -37.76 3.11
C ASP A 248 7.21 -37.13 4.35
N LYS A 249 6.76 -35.87 4.26
CA LYS A 249 6.20 -35.12 5.39
C LYS A 249 4.77 -35.49 5.71
N PHE A 250 3.92 -35.72 4.70
CA PHE A 250 2.47 -35.82 4.89
C PHE A 250 1.86 -37.15 4.46
N LEU A 251 2.46 -37.87 3.50
CA LEU A 251 1.85 -39.06 2.88
C LEU A 251 2.71 -40.33 3.00
N SER A 252 3.68 -40.36 3.91
CA SER A 252 4.60 -41.50 4.10
C SER A 252 3.91 -42.77 4.60
N HIS A 253 2.70 -42.63 5.16
CA HIS A 253 1.81 -43.74 5.53
C HIS A 253 0.91 -44.22 4.37
N ILE A 254 0.89 -43.49 3.24
CA ILE A 254 0.11 -43.82 2.05
C ILE A 254 1.01 -44.38 0.94
N TYR A 255 2.21 -43.82 0.79
CA TYR A 255 3.19 -44.22 -0.22
C TYR A 255 4.49 -44.67 0.43
N LYS A 256 5.05 -45.78 -0.08
CA LYS A 256 6.41 -46.24 0.24
C LYS A 256 7.31 -46.14 -0.98
N LYS A 257 8.61 -45.90 -0.79
CA LYS A 257 9.58 -45.88 -1.89
C LYS A 257 9.56 -47.19 -2.68
N GLY A 258 9.59 -47.06 -3.99
CA GLY A 258 9.59 -48.15 -4.95
C GLY A 258 10.98 -48.64 -5.32
N ASP A 259 11.08 -49.18 -6.54
CA ASP A 259 12.31 -49.71 -7.14
C ASP A 259 13.32 -48.64 -7.59
N SER A 260 12.89 -47.38 -7.65
CA SER A 260 13.68 -46.25 -8.13
C SER A 260 13.30 -44.97 -7.38
N GLU A 261 14.16 -43.97 -7.45
CA GLU A 261 13.97 -42.68 -6.76
C GLU A 261 12.67 -41.96 -7.16
N TYR A 262 12.21 -42.17 -8.39
CA TYR A 262 11.03 -41.54 -8.97
C TYR A 262 9.75 -42.38 -8.88
N ARG A 263 9.81 -43.58 -8.28
CA ARG A 263 8.65 -44.48 -8.18
C ARG A 263 8.28 -44.77 -6.74
N TYR A 264 6.97 -44.75 -6.49
CA TYR A 264 6.39 -45.02 -5.18
C TYR A 264 5.29 -46.07 -5.31
N THR A 265 5.20 -46.93 -4.30
CA THR A 265 4.15 -47.93 -4.17
C THR A 265 3.05 -47.39 -3.26
N TYR A 266 1.80 -47.42 -3.75
CA TYR A 266 0.62 -47.15 -2.94
C TYR A 266 0.42 -48.31 -1.95
N ILE A 267 0.50 -48.03 -0.65
CA ILE A 267 0.57 -49.08 0.40
C ILE A 267 -0.70 -49.91 0.47
N ASN A 268 -1.86 -49.31 0.26
CA ASN A 268 -3.16 -49.99 0.26
C ASN A 268 -3.50 -50.64 -1.10
N GLY A 269 -2.55 -50.67 -2.02
CA GLY A 269 -2.69 -51.22 -3.37
C GLY A 269 -2.24 -52.68 -3.49
N SER A 270 -2.78 -53.38 -4.49
CA SER A 270 -2.38 -54.75 -4.82
C SER A 270 -1.18 -54.83 -5.77
N SER A 271 -0.78 -53.72 -6.39
CA SER A 271 0.39 -53.63 -7.28
C SER A 271 1.46 -52.68 -6.74
N SER A 272 2.72 -52.95 -7.08
CA SER A 272 3.89 -52.14 -6.70
C SER A 272 4.21 -51.06 -7.73
N ASN A 273 4.88 -49.99 -7.30
CA ASN A 273 5.46 -48.93 -8.13
C ASN A 273 4.45 -48.16 -9.02
N GLY A 274 3.21 -48.04 -8.55
CA GLY A 274 2.11 -47.42 -9.31
C GLY A 274 2.15 -45.89 -9.40
N LEU A 275 2.86 -45.17 -8.52
CA LEU A 275 3.01 -43.70 -8.59
C LEU A 275 4.37 -43.34 -9.19
N ILE A 276 4.37 -42.50 -10.22
CA ILE A 276 5.58 -42.01 -10.90
C ILE A 276 5.70 -40.50 -10.70
N ILE A 277 6.89 -40.03 -10.37
CA ILE A 277 7.23 -38.62 -10.18
C ILE A 277 8.00 -38.10 -11.40
N TYR A 278 7.61 -36.93 -11.90
CA TYR A 278 8.16 -36.30 -13.09
C TYR A 278 8.81 -34.95 -12.77
N GLU A 279 9.60 -34.45 -13.72
CA GLU A 279 10.14 -33.08 -13.72
C GLU A 279 10.81 -32.69 -12.40
N ASN A 280 11.65 -33.57 -11.85
CA ASN A 280 12.37 -33.37 -10.59
C ASN A 280 11.46 -32.99 -9.40
N GLY A 281 10.30 -33.62 -9.30
CA GLY A 281 9.39 -33.49 -8.16
C GLY A 281 8.31 -32.43 -8.32
N ASP A 282 8.11 -31.88 -9.51
CA ASP A 282 7.03 -30.91 -9.76
C ASP A 282 5.66 -31.59 -9.93
N PHE A 283 5.63 -32.83 -10.45
CA PHE A 283 4.40 -33.58 -10.71
C PHE A 283 4.49 -35.06 -10.31
N ALA A 284 3.34 -35.63 -9.98
CA ALA A 284 3.11 -37.04 -9.73
C ALA A 284 1.95 -37.54 -10.60
N TYR A 285 2.03 -38.78 -11.07
CA TYR A 285 0.97 -39.47 -11.80
C TYR A 285 0.81 -40.89 -11.26
N SER A 286 -0.43 -41.29 -10.95
CA SER A 286 -0.72 -42.63 -10.44
C SER A 286 -1.38 -43.50 -11.49
N HIS A 287 -0.81 -44.68 -11.71
CA HIS A 287 -1.36 -45.76 -12.53
C HIS A 287 -2.11 -46.81 -11.69
N HIS A 288 -2.13 -46.65 -10.35
CA HIS A 288 -2.74 -47.64 -9.48
C HIS A 288 -4.27 -47.50 -9.45
N SER A 289 -4.99 -48.56 -9.85
CA SER A 289 -6.44 -48.54 -10.07
C SER A 289 -7.32 -48.16 -8.87
N THR A 290 -6.79 -48.29 -7.64
CA THR A 290 -7.49 -47.91 -6.39
C THR A 290 -6.92 -46.67 -5.69
N ASP A 291 -5.96 -45.98 -6.31
CA ASP A 291 -5.43 -44.72 -5.78
C ASP A 291 -6.39 -43.56 -6.14
N VAL A 292 -6.65 -42.66 -5.20
CA VAL A 292 -7.49 -41.47 -5.42
C VAL A 292 -6.92 -40.54 -6.50
N CYS A 293 -5.61 -40.65 -6.75
CA CYS A 293 -4.86 -39.94 -7.80
C CYS A 293 -4.80 -40.68 -9.15
N LEU A 294 -5.53 -41.79 -9.34
CA LEU A 294 -5.56 -42.54 -10.60
C LEU A 294 -5.81 -41.63 -11.81
N ASP A 295 -4.96 -41.76 -12.81
CA ASP A 295 -4.98 -41.04 -14.09
C ASP A 295 -4.98 -39.50 -13.97
N LYS A 296 -4.57 -38.96 -12.82
CA LYS A 296 -4.48 -37.52 -12.55
C LYS A 296 -3.03 -37.08 -12.44
N LEU A 297 -2.66 -36.07 -13.23
CA LEU A 297 -1.39 -35.35 -13.08
C LEU A 297 -1.52 -34.32 -11.94
N CYS A 298 -0.88 -34.62 -10.81
CA CYS A 298 -0.95 -33.86 -9.57
C CYS A 298 0.38 -33.15 -9.29
N ASN A 299 0.35 -31.84 -9.00
CA ASN A 299 1.48 -31.19 -8.31
C ASN A 299 1.42 -31.47 -6.80
N SER A 300 2.38 -30.98 -6.03
CA SER A 300 2.44 -31.11 -4.57
C SER A 300 1.12 -30.76 -3.86
N PHE A 301 0.48 -29.65 -4.25
CA PHE A 301 -0.80 -29.20 -3.67
C PHE A 301 -1.94 -30.18 -4.01
N ASP A 302 -2.05 -30.56 -5.28
CA ASP A 302 -3.11 -31.47 -5.74
C ASP A 302 -2.99 -32.86 -5.11
N LEU A 303 -1.76 -33.37 -4.99
CA LEU A 303 -1.47 -34.68 -4.39
C LEU A 303 -1.93 -34.71 -2.93
N LEU A 304 -1.50 -33.73 -2.13
CA LEU A 304 -1.88 -33.65 -0.71
C LEU A 304 -3.38 -33.38 -0.53
N ARG A 305 -3.96 -32.50 -1.35
CA ARG A 305 -5.40 -32.19 -1.32
C ARG A 305 -6.25 -33.44 -1.52
N LEU A 306 -5.95 -34.22 -2.57
CA LEU A 306 -6.75 -35.39 -2.91
C LEU A 306 -6.67 -36.46 -1.83
N HIS A 307 -5.48 -36.74 -1.29
CA HIS A 307 -5.36 -37.74 -0.22
C HIS A 307 -5.99 -37.30 1.10
N LYS A 308 -5.89 -36.02 1.46
CA LYS A 308 -6.31 -35.56 2.78
C LYS A 308 -7.78 -35.10 2.85
N PHE A 309 -8.32 -34.58 1.75
CA PHE A 309 -9.59 -33.85 1.78
C PHE A 309 -10.58 -34.22 0.66
N SER A 310 -10.27 -35.18 -0.23
CA SER A 310 -11.15 -35.51 -1.38
C SER A 310 -12.54 -36.04 -0.96
N SER A 311 -12.66 -36.68 0.20
CA SER A 311 -13.96 -37.15 0.72
C SER A 311 -14.96 -36.01 0.97
N LEU A 312 -14.48 -34.78 1.16
CA LEU A 312 -15.35 -33.60 1.31
C LEU A 312 -16.07 -33.21 0.01
N ASP A 313 -15.67 -33.78 -1.13
CA ASP A 313 -16.23 -33.46 -2.44
C ASP A 313 -17.30 -34.47 -2.90
N GLU A 314 -17.59 -35.52 -2.13
CA GLU A 314 -18.46 -36.65 -2.54
C GLU A 314 -19.90 -36.24 -2.88
N GLU A 315 -20.45 -35.24 -2.18
CA GLU A 315 -21.83 -34.75 -2.37
C GLU A 315 -21.91 -33.47 -3.22
N VAL A 316 -20.79 -33.06 -3.84
CA VAL A 316 -20.70 -31.82 -4.61
C VAL A 316 -20.98 -32.10 -6.09
N SER A 317 -21.74 -31.22 -6.75
CA SER A 317 -22.04 -31.35 -8.18
C SER A 317 -20.77 -31.47 -9.02
N ALA A 318 -20.76 -32.39 -9.99
CA ALA A 318 -19.65 -32.63 -10.90
C ALA A 318 -19.25 -31.39 -11.74
N ASP A 319 -20.16 -30.43 -11.91
CA ASP A 319 -19.92 -29.18 -12.64
C ASP A 319 -19.24 -28.09 -11.79
N THR A 320 -18.99 -28.36 -10.50
CA THR A 320 -18.38 -27.38 -9.59
C THR A 320 -16.92 -27.11 -9.97
N PRO A 321 -16.53 -25.84 -10.20
CA PRO A 321 -15.14 -25.50 -10.48
C PRO A 321 -14.20 -25.96 -9.37
N ILE A 322 -13.02 -26.50 -9.74
CA ILE A 322 -12.05 -27.08 -8.81
C ILE A 322 -11.72 -26.15 -7.64
N ASN A 323 -11.57 -24.84 -7.90
CA ASN A 323 -11.22 -23.84 -6.89
C ASN A 323 -12.36 -23.51 -5.90
N LYS A 324 -13.56 -24.06 -6.12
CA LYS A 324 -14.72 -23.93 -5.22
C LYS A 324 -15.03 -25.23 -4.46
N LEU A 325 -14.31 -26.32 -4.74
CA LEU A 325 -14.50 -27.58 -4.04
C LEU A 325 -14.18 -27.43 -2.53
N PRO A 326 -14.97 -28.03 -1.63
CA PRO A 326 -14.66 -28.07 -0.19
C PRO A 326 -13.24 -28.55 0.11
N SER A 327 -12.76 -29.58 -0.60
CA SER A 327 -11.37 -30.07 -0.47
C SER A 327 -10.34 -29.01 -0.80
N TYR A 328 -10.59 -28.17 -1.81
CA TYR A 328 -9.70 -27.11 -2.25
C TYR A 328 -9.62 -26.00 -1.21
N ILE A 329 -10.77 -25.55 -0.71
CA ILE A 329 -10.84 -24.51 0.33
C ILE A 329 -10.16 -24.99 1.62
N LYS A 330 -10.42 -26.24 2.03
CA LYS A 330 -9.80 -26.81 3.23
C LYS A 330 -8.29 -26.98 3.09
N MET A 331 -7.82 -27.33 1.89
CA MET A 331 -6.39 -27.39 1.61
C MET A 331 -5.73 -26.01 1.69
N ILE A 332 -6.37 -24.95 1.18
CA ILE A 332 -5.87 -23.57 1.30
C ILE A 332 -5.78 -23.14 2.78
N GLU A 333 -6.80 -23.45 3.59
CA GLU A 333 -6.80 -23.19 5.04
C GLU A 333 -5.69 -23.97 5.75
N PHE A 334 -5.41 -25.20 5.33
CA PHE A 334 -4.36 -26.02 5.91
C PHE A 334 -2.97 -25.45 5.61
N ILE A 335 -2.68 -25.07 4.37
CA ILE A 335 -1.35 -24.54 4.00
C ILE A 335 -1.12 -23.10 4.48
N SER A 336 -2.18 -22.32 4.74
CA SER A 336 -2.05 -20.96 5.29
C SER A 336 -1.63 -20.94 6.76
N GLN A 337 -1.65 -22.09 7.44
CA GLN A 337 -1.13 -22.27 8.79
C GLN A 337 0.36 -22.71 8.79
N ASP A 338 0.95 -23.02 7.64
CA ASP A 338 2.37 -23.42 7.55
C ASP A 338 3.28 -22.19 7.45
N GLU A 339 4.12 -21.98 8.47
CA GLU A 339 4.98 -20.79 8.59
C GLU A 339 5.94 -20.63 7.40
N LYS A 340 6.48 -21.74 6.86
CA LYS A 340 7.42 -21.68 5.73
C LYS A 340 6.73 -21.21 4.46
N VAL A 341 5.48 -21.65 4.25
CA VAL A 341 4.66 -21.26 3.10
C VAL A 341 4.30 -19.78 3.17
N MET A 342 3.91 -19.29 4.36
CA MET A 342 3.57 -17.88 4.55
C MET A 342 4.78 -16.96 4.40
N LEU A 343 5.96 -17.38 4.87
CA LEU A 343 7.21 -16.65 4.67
C LEU A 343 7.55 -16.54 3.18
N GLU A 344 7.48 -17.64 2.43
CA GLU A 344 7.74 -17.67 0.98
C GLU A 344 6.73 -16.83 0.19
N LEU A 345 5.45 -16.86 0.58
CA LEU A 345 4.42 -16.01 0.00
C LEU A 345 4.72 -14.51 0.22
N GLY A 346 5.14 -14.14 1.44
CA GLY A 346 5.57 -12.79 1.78
C GLY A 346 6.76 -12.31 0.96
N ASN A 347 7.83 -13.10 0.95
CA ASN A 347 9.08 -12.77 0.27
C ASN A 347 8.88 -12.62 -1.25
N SER A 348 8.14 -13.54 -1.87
CA SER A 348 7.88 -13.49 -3.31
C SER A 348 7.08 -12.24 -3.72
N LYS A 349 6.09 -11.82 -2.91
CA LYS A 349 5.33 -10.59 -3.17
C LYS A 349 6.14 -9.31 -2.95
N LEU A 350 6.91 -9.23 -1.86
CA LEU A 350 7.80 -8.08 -1.59
C LEU A 350 8.84 -7.88 -2.71
N LYS A 351 9.41 -8.99 -3.21
CA LYS A 351 10.36 -8.96 -4.32
C LYS A 351 9.70 -8.45 -5.60
N LYS A 352 8.52 -8.97 -5.95
CA LYS A 352 7.76 -8.54 -7.14
C LYS A 352 7.38 -7.05 -7.06
N ALA A 353 6.89 -6.60 -5.92
CA ALA A 353 6.56 -5.18 -5.74
C ALA A 353 7.78 -4.27 -5.90
N LYS A 354 8.97 -4.72 -5.47
CA LYS A 354 10.20 -3.96 -5.71
C LYS A 354 10.49 -3.83 -7.21
N GLU A 355 10.42 -4.94 -7.96
CA GLU A 355 10.66 -4.97 -9.40
C GLU A 355 9.65 -4.09 -10.16
N ASP A 356 8.35 -4.25 -9.86
CA ASP A 356 7.28 -3.46 -10.48
C ASP A 356 7.48 -1.95 -10.19
N PHE A 357 7.77 -1.57 -8.94
CA PHE A 357 7.99 -0.15 -8.60
C PHE A 357 9.28 0.43 -9.18
N SER A 358 10.36 -0.34 -9.28
CA SER A 358 11.59 0.13 -9.93
C SER A 358 11.36 0.45 -11.40
N ASP A 359 10.56 -0.37 -12.09
CA ASP A 359 10.21 -0.18 -13.49
C ASP A 359 9.30 1.04 -13.69
N PHE A 360 8.39 1.32 -12.75
CA PHE A 360 7.49 2.49 -12.82
C PHE A 360 8.20 3.84 -12.61
N TYR A 361 9.29 3.90 -11.83
CA TYR A 361 9.89 5.17 -11.39
C TYR A 361 11.35 5.39 -11.79
N ASN A 362 11.99 4.50 -12.58
CA ASN A 362 13.40 4.63 -13.03
C ASN A 362 14.39 4.92 -11.87
N ILE A 363 14.16 4.36 -10.69
CA ILE A 363 15.02 4.58 -9.52
C ILE A 363 16.22 3.64 -9.60
N GLN A 364 17.44 4.19 -9.66
CA GLN A 364 18.68 3.39 -9.67
C GLN A 364 18.85 2.61 -8.36
N GLU A 365 19.01 1.29 -8.48
CA GLU A 365 19.26 0.39 -7.36
C GLU A 365 20.52 0.80 -6.59
N THR A 366 20.35 1.50 -5.48
CA THR A 366 21.44 1.72 -4.51
C THR A 366 21.01 1.21 -3.14
N ASN A 367 21.67 0.11 -2.76
CA ASN A 367 21.83 -0.42 -1.40
C ASN A 367 20.58 -0.86 -0.63
N ILE A 368 20.19 -2.15 -0.76
CA ILE A 368 19.45 -2.82 0.33
C ILE A 368 19.94 -4.28 0.51
N ASN A 369 20.30 -4.60 1.76
CA ASN A 369 20.86 -5.85 2.26
C ASN A 369 19.96 -7.08 1.96
N LYS A 370 20.59 -8.17 1.50
CA LYS A 370 19.95 -9.43 1.09
C LYS A 370 19.49 -10.37 2.22
N ASN A 371 19.74 -10.04 3.49
CA ASN A 371 19.46 -10.94 4.61
C ASN A 371 18.57 -10.27 5.65
N TYR A 372 17.25 -10.31 5.45
CA TYR A 372 16.29 -10.06 6.52
C TYR A 372 15.23 -11.15 6.53
N GLU A 373 15.11 -11.85 7.66
CA GLU A 373 14.00 -12.76 7.92
C GLU A 373 12.72 -11.94 8.07
N ASN A 374 11.86 -11.94 7.04
CA ASN A 374 10.52 -11.33 7.04
C ASN A 374 9.52 -12.12 7.92
N SER A 375 9.96 -12.57 9.10
CA SER A 375 9.16 -13.37 10.03
C SER A 375 7.90 -12.65 10.50
N TRP A 376 7.87 -11.31 10.47
CA TRP A 376 6.69 -10.52 10.79
C TRP A 376 5.51 -10.76 9.84
N VAL A 377 5.76 -11.24 8.61
CA VAL A 377 4.71 -11.53 7.62
C VAL A 377 3.81 -12.68 8.08
N THR A 378 4.30 -13.60 8.91
CA THR A 378 3.48 -14.68 9.50
C THR A 378 2.43 -14.15 10.48
N LYS A 379 2.58 -12.89 10.95
CA LYS A 379 1.60 -12.23 11.82
C LYS A 379 0.43 -11.62 11.06
N LEU A 380 0.50 -11.55 9.72
CA LEU A 380 -0.56 -11.00 8.89
C LEU A 380 -1.74 -11.98 8.79
N GLU A 381 -2.93 -11.46 9.02
CA GLU A 381 -4.15 -12.24 8.93
C GLU A 381 -4.51 -12.49 7.45
N VAL A 382 -4.82 -13.72 7.10
CA VAL A 382 -5.30 -14.11 5.76
C VAL A 382 -6.78 -14.50 5.76
N ASP A 383 -7.43 -14.36 4.61
CA ASP A 383 -8.79 -14.81 4.36
C ASP A 383 -8.86 -16.30 3.97
N LYS A 384 -10.07 -16.80 3.72
CA LYS A 384 -10.31 -18.20 3.33
C LYS A 384 -9.67 -18.59 1.99
N LYS A 385 -9.22 -17.61 1.20
CA LYS A 385 -8.54 -17.80 -0.09
C LYS A 385 -7.01 -17.67 0.04
N GLY A 386 -6.49 -17.44 1.25
CA GLY A 386 -5.06 -17.23 1.50
C GLY A 386 -4.57 -15.83 1.13
N MET A 387 -5.47 -14.87 0.91
CA MET A 387 -5.12 -13.47 0.63
C MET A 387 -5.04 -12.67 1.93
N TYR A 388 -4.12 -11.70 2.03
CA TYR A 388 -4.04 -10.86 3.22
C TYR A 388 -5.34 -10.07 3.40
N LYS A 389 -5.89 -10.12 4.61
CA LYS A 389 -7.10 -9.36 4.95
C LYS A 389 -6.82 -7.87 4.90
N ALA A 390 -7.77 -7.13 4.35
CA ALA A 390 -7.83 -5.67 4.49
C ALA A 390 -8.29 -5.28 5.91
N SER A 391 -7.47 -5.51 6.94
CA SER A 391 -7.76 -5.15 8.34
C SER A 391 -6.80 -4.05 8.83
N ASN A 392 -7.26 -3.20 9.76
CA ASN A 392 -6.40 -2.14 10.34
C ASN A 392 -5.16 -2.73 11.01
N LYS A 393 -5.30 -3.90 11.64
CA LYS A 393 -4.18 -4.65 12.24
C LYS A 393 -3.11 -5.01 11.22
N ASN A 394 -3.51 -5.54 10.06
CA ASN A 394 -2.56 -5.88 8.99
C ASN A 394 -1.88 -4.63 8.44
N ILE A 395 -2.64 -3.55 8.17
CA ILE A 395 -2.07 -2.30 7.66
C ILE A 395 -1.04 -1.73 8.63
N VAL A 396 -1.37 -1.61 9.91
CA VAL A 396 -0.42 -1.13 10.93
C VAL A 396 0.80 -2.05 11.00
N THR A 397 0.60 -3.37 11.01
CA THR A 397 1.71 -4.34 11.04
C THR A 397 2.64 -4.17 9.83
N ILE A 398 2.09 -3.93 8.63
CA ILE A 398 2.86 -3.66 7.42
C ILE A 398 3.66 -2.35 7.58
N LEU A 399 3.01 -1.24 7.91
CA LEU A 399 3.67 0.06 8.05
C LEU A 399 4.76 0.06 9.14
N GLU A 400 4.62 -0.77 10.17
CA GLU A 400 5.61 -0.90 11.26
C GLU A 400 6.83 -1.77 10.92
N ASN A 401 6.69 -2.71 9.98
CA ASN A 401 7.69 -3.77 9.80
C ASN A 401 8.26 -3.88 8.39
N ASP A 402 7.53 -3.44 7.36
CA ASP A 402 8.02 -3.39 6.00
C ASP A 402 9.26 -2.50 5.92
N VAL A 403 10.40 -3.05 5.50
CA VAL A 403 11.68 -2.33 5.40
C VAL A 403 11.58 -1.07 4.54
N ASN A 404 10.66 -1.05 3.59
CA ASN A 404 10.48 0.07 2.70
C ASN A 404 9.68 1.22 3.31
N LEU A 405 8.97 0.99 4.43
CA LEU A 405 8.08 1.97 5.08
C LEU A 405 8.44 2.22 6.55
N LYS A 406 8.97 1.21 7.23
CA LYS A 406 9.28 1.20 8.66
C LYS A 406 10.16 2.38 9.06
N GLY A 407 9.65 3.18 9.99
CA GLY A 407 10.38 4.33 10.54
C GLY A 407 10.55 5.50 9.58
N LYS A 408 9.97 5.44 8.37
CA LYS A 408 10.08 6.50 7.37
C LYS A 408 8.93 7.50 7.45
N ILE A 409 7.76 7.10 7.95
CA ILE A 409 6.61 7.98 8.15
C ILE A 409 6.65 8.47 9.60
N ALA A 410 6.76 9.78 9.79
CA ALA A 410 6.87 10.40 11.11
C ALA A 410 6.05 11.69 11.18
N TYR A 411 5.55 12.03 12.37
CA TYR A 411 4.79 13.25 12.57
C TYR A 411 5.61 14.29 13.31
N ASN A 412 5.80 15.45 12.67
CA ASN A 412 6.57 16.54 13.22
C ASN A 412 5.66 17.44 14.09
N LEU A 413 5.90 17.39 15.41
CA LEU A 413 5.13 18.12 16.42
C LEU A 413 5.30 19.65 16.37
N PHE A 414 6.33 20.14 15.67
CA PHE A 414 6.57 21.57 15.52
C PHE A 414 5.78 22.14 14.33
N SER A 415 5.85 21.46 13.18
CA SER A 415 5.15 21.85 11.96
C SER A 415 3.68 21.42 11.93
N ASN A 416 3.32 20.41 12.74
CA ASN A 416 2.05 19.67 12.65
C ASN A 416 1.83 19.05 11.26
N ARG A 417 2.91 18.51 10.67
CA ARG A 417 2.89 17.87 9.36
C ARG A 417 3.51 16.47 9.41
N THR A 418 3.02 15.62 8.52
CA THR A 418 3.62 14.32 8.24
C THR A 418 4.89 14.50 7.40
N MET A 419 5.93 13.81 7.81
CA MET A 419 7.28 13.90 7.25
C MET A 419 7.75 12.51 6.83
N VAL A 420 8.57 12.49 5.78
CA VAL A 420 9.25 11.32 5.24
C VAL A 420 10.72 11.37 5.66
N LYS A 421 11.15 10.46 6.52
CA LYS A 421 12.50 10.39 7.11
C LYS A 421 13.48 9.47 6.36
N GLY A 422 13.06 8.86 5.25
CA GLY A 422 13.91 8.00 4.41
C GLY A 422 13.25 7.68 3.07
N ASP A 423 14.03 7.15 2.12
CA ASP A 423 13.55 6.87 0.76
C ASP A 423 12.36 5.92 0.75
N LEU A 424 11.30 6.26 0.01
CA LEU A 424 10.10 5.46 -0.17
C LEU A 424 10.21 4.64 -1.46
N PRO A 425 9.41 3.56 -1.65
CA PRO A 425 9.45 2.75 -2.87
C PRO A 425 9.28 3.54 -4.18
N TRP A 426 8.58 4.67 -4.13
CA TRP A 426 8.21 5.47 -5.31
C TRP A 426 8.98 6.79 -5.44
N ARG A 427 9.77 7.19 -4.43
CA ARG A 427 10.62 8.39 -4.51
C ARG A 427 11.72 8.40 -3.45
N SER A 428 12.86 8.97 -3.80
CA SER A 428 13.89 9.33 -2.83
C SER A 428 13.59 10.66 -2.16
N ILE A 429 14.06 10.85 -0.93
CA ILE A 429 13.95 12.14 -0.24
C ILE A 429 14.99 13.14 -0.76
N SER A 430 14.58 14.41 -0.86
CA SER A 430 15.46 15.49 -1.26
C SER A 430 16.34 15.99 -0.10
N ASP A 431 15.76 16.17 1.08
CA ASP A 431 16.49 16.53 2.30
C ASP A 431 16.81 15.29 3.14
N LYS A 432 18.05 14.82 3.07
CA LYS A 432 18.50 13.64 3.83
C LYS A 432 18.71 13.90 5.32
N GLU A 433 18.85 15.15 5.75
CA GLU A 433 19.08 15.50 7.17
C GLU A 433 17.73 15.62 7.89
N ASN A 434 16.77 16.32 7.30
CA ASN A 434 15.49 16.64 7.95
C ASN A 434 14.32 15.80 7.46
N GLY A 435 14.40 15.26 6.25
CA GLY A 435 13.31 14.59 5.56
C GLY A 435 12.41 15.56 4.80
N ASP A 436 11.58 15.01 3.92
CA ASP A 436 10.64 15.78 3.10
C ASP A 436 9.24 15.81 3.73
N VAL A 437 8.43 16.78 3.33
CA VAL A 437 6.99 16.80 3.67
C VAL A 437 6.28 15.69 2.90
N TRP A 438 5.37 14.98 3.56
CA TRP A 438 4.46 14.01 2.91
C TRP A 438 3.49 14.75 1.98
N GLN A 439 3.34 14.26 0.74
CA GLN A 439 2.53 14.88 -0.29
C GLN A 439 1.28 14.04 -0.62
N ASP A 440 0.28 14.65 -1.25
CA ASP A 440 -0.92 13.94 -1.74
C ASP A 440 -0.57 12.79 -2.71
N SER A 441 0.53 12.92 -3.44
CA SER A 441 1.09 11.87 -4.29
C SER A 441 1.61 10.67 -3.49
N ASP A 442 2.15 10.90 -2.29
CA ASP A 442 2.61 9.84 -1.39
C ASP A 442 1.44 9.00 -0.88
N ASP A 443 0.29 9.63 -0.58
CA ASP A 443 -0.94 8.91 -0.24
C ASP A 443 -1.41 7.99 -1.38
N ALA A 444 -1.36 8.49 -2.62
CA ALA A 444 -1.73 7.70 -3.79
C ALA A 444 -0.77 6.53 -4.02
N ASN A 445 0.53 6.79 -3.96
CA ASN A 445 1.55 5.77 -4.19
C ASN A 445 1.60 4.73 -3.06
N LEU A 446 1.34 5.12 -1.81
CA LEU A 446 1.21 4.18 -0.70
C LEU A 446 0.05 3.21 -0.95
N ARG A 447 -1.10 3.68 -1.44
CA ARG A 447 -2.23 2.81 -1.78
C ARG A 447 -1.88 1.82 -2.89
N VAL A 448 -1.23 2.29 -3.95
CA VAL A 448 -0.76 1.44 -5.06
C VAL A 448 0.28 0.43 -4.56
N TYR A 449 1.20 0.86 -3.69
CA TYR A 449 2.22 0.00 -3.12
C TYR A 449 1.63 -1.13 -2.29
N ILE A 450 0.67 -0.79 -1.41
CA ILE A 450 -0.02 -1.78 -0.58
C ILE A 450 -0.86 -2.75 -1.43
N ASP A 451 -1.44 -2.29 -2.53
CA ASP A 451 -2.15 -3.15 -3.48
C ASP A 451 -1.20 -4.12 -4.19
N ILE A 452 -0.12 -3.63 -4.80
CA ILE A 452 0.83 -4.48 -5.53
C ILE A 452 1.56 -5.45 -4.59
N ALA A 453 2.07 -4.97 -3.46
CA ALA A 453 2.87 -5.77 -2.54
C ALA A 453 2.03 -6.73 -1.67
N TYR A 454 0.80 -6.37 -1.32
CA TYR A 454 0.01 -7.15 -0.37
C TYR A 454 -1.34 -7.60 -0.91
N GLY A 455 -1.82 -7.05 -2.02
CA GLY A 455 -3.15 -7.30 -2.59
C GLY A 455 -4.26 -6.68 -1.75
N ILE A 456 -3.97 -5.60 -1.02
CA ILE A 456 -4.92 -4.94 -0.13
C ILE A 456 -5.37 -3.62 -0.73
N VAL A 457 -6.65 -3.56 -1.14
CA VAL A 457 -7.31 -2.32 -1.61
C VAL A 457 -8.26 -1.81 -0.54
N ALA A 458 -7.78 -0.91 0.33
CA ALA A 458 -8.59 -0.37 1.43
C ALA A 458 -8.16 1.07 1.82
N PRO A 459 -8.52 2.09 1.03
CA PRO A 459 -8.01 3.46 1.20
C PRO A 459 -8.26 4.04 2.60
N TYR A 460 -9.46 3.87 3.14
CA TYR A 460 -9.79 4.39 4.49
C TYR A 460 -8.95 3.73 5.59
N LYS A 461 -8.72 2.41 5.50
CA LYS A 461 -7.93 1.67 6.50
C LYS A 461 -6.44 1.98 6.40
N ILE A 462 -5.95 2.24 5.18
CA ILE A 462 -4.59 2.71 4.93
C ILE A 462 -4.39 4.08 5.60
N ASN A 463 -5.30 5.02 5.39
CA ASN A 463 -5.23 6.34 6.03
C ASN A 463 -5.31 6.25 7.56
N ASP A 464 -6.18 5.39 8.12
CA ASP A 464 -6.23 5.14 9.57
C ASP A 464 -4.89 4.56 10.07
N GLY A 465 -4.29 3.64 9.32
CA GLY A 465 -2.98 3.07 9.63
C GLY A 465 -1.87 4.10 9.63
N VAL A 466 -1.84 4.99 8.63
CA VAL A 466 -0.90 6.12 8.56
C VAL A 466 -1.04 7.02 9.78
N ALA A 467 -2.27 7.41 10.16
CA ALA A 467 -2.51 8.24 11.34
C ALA A 467 -2.03 7.57 12.66
N ILE A 468 -2.17 6.25 12.78
CA ILE A 468 -1.65 5.49 13.93
C ILE A 468 -0.12 5.53 13.96
N ILE A 469 0.53 5.32 12.80
CA ILE A 469 1.99 5.32 12.67
C ILE A 469 2.57 6.71 12.90
N GLU A 470 1.95 7.74 12.36
CA GLU A 470 2.26 9.15 12.62
C GLU A 470 2.27 9.44 14.12
N LYS A 471 1.24 8.99 14.83
CA LYS A 471 1.13 9.17 16.28
C LYS A 471 2.20 8.41 17.06
N LYS A 472 2.63 7.24 16.56
CA LYS A 472 3.69 6.43 17.17
C LYS A 472 5.08 7.04 16.92
N ASN A 473 5.32 7.57 15.73
CA ASN A 473 6.59 8.12 15.29
C ASN A 473 6.60 9.66 15.39
N GLN A 474 6.08 10.20 16.50
CA GLN A 474 6.10 11.63 16.76
C GLN A 474 7.50 12.09 17.19
N TYR A 475 7.95 13.21 16.64
CA TYR A 475 9.22 13.83 17.03
C TYR A 475 9.08 15.35 17.01
N HIS A 476 10.03 16.04 17.65
CA HIS A 476 10.03 17.49 17.67
C HIS A 476 11.42 18.01 17.26
N PRO A 477 11.60 18.48 16.02
CA PRO A 477 12.92 18.71 15.43
C PRO A 477 13.80 19.65 16.26
N ILE A 478 13.22 20.73 16.80
CA ILE A 478 13.98 21.71 17.61
C ILE A 478 14.34 21.14 18.98
N ARG A 479 13.48 20.32 19.61
CA ARG A 479 13.82 19.69 20.90
C ARG A 479 14.91 18.66 20.70
N ASP A 480 14.82 17.88 19.64
CA ASP A 480 15.82 16.86 19.29
C ASP A 480 17.17 17.54 19.01
N TYR A 481 17.18 18.65 18.25
CA TYR A 481 18.36 19.49 18.03
C TYR A 481 18.92 20.11 19.32
N LEU A 482 18.08 20.72 20.15
CA LEU A 482 18.54 21.34 21.40
C LEU A 482 19.11 20.30 22.38
N ASN A 483 18.49 19.13 22.46
CA ASN A 483 18.94 18.05 23.35
C ASN A 483 20.16 17.28 22.82
N SER A 484 20.47 17.34 21.52
CA SER A 484 21.67 16.70 20.97
C SER A 484 22.96 17.49 21.25
N ASN A 485 22.84 18.76 21.65
CA ASN A 485 23.98 19.64 21.94
C ASN A 485 24.29 19.69 23.45
N THR A 486 25.58 19.70 23.78
CA THR A 486 26.06 19.86 25.16
C THR A 486 26.89 21.13 25.28
N TRP A 487 26.57 21.97 26.28
CA TRP A 487 27.24 23.24 26.50
C TRP A 487 28.67 23.02 26.99
N ASP A 488 29.62 23.68 26.35
CA ASP A 488 31.05 23.65 26.65
C ASP A 488 31.47 24.53 27.85
N LYS A 489 30.48 25.15 28.52
CA LYS A 489 30.66 26.05 29.68
C LYS A 489 31.32 27.39 29.36
N VAL A 490 31.46 27.76 28.08
CA VAL A 490 31.91 29.09 27.68
C VAL A 490 30.69 29.97 27.42
N SER A 491 30.62 31.12 28.10
CA SER A 491 29.51 32.07 27.95
C SER A 491 29.60 32.87 26.66
N ARG A 492 28.50 32.87 25.89
CA ARG A 492 28.34 33.50 24.57
C ARG A 492 27.02 34.26 24.43
N VAL A 493 25.95 33.78 25.07
CA VAL A 493 24.60 34.31 24.94
C VAL A 493 24.52 35.80 25.28
N ASP A 494 25.16 36.23 26.37
CA ASP A 494 25.11 37.62 26.83
C ASP A 494 25.83 38.60 25.90
N SER A 495 26.96 38.16 25.32
CA SER A 495 27.80 39.02 24.48
C SER A 495 27.49 38.92 23.00
N LEU A 496 26.57 38.05 22.58
CA LEU A 496 26.29 37.76 21.18
C LEU A 496 26.07 39.03 20.31
N MET A 497 25.18 39.93 20.73
CA MET A 497 24.89 41.16 19.98
C MET A 497 26.01 42.21 20.10
N ILE A 498 26.81 42.13 21.17
CA ILE A 498 27.95 43.02 21.41
C ILE A 498 29.09 42.61 20.46
N ASP A 499 29.49 41.35 20.50
CA ASP A 499 30.65 40.81 19.80
C ASP A 499 30.47 40.84 18.28
N TYR A 500 29.27 40.49 17.78
CA TYR A 500 29.01 40.31 16.34
C TYR A 500 28.35 41.50 15.65
N LEU A 501 27.57 42.32 16.37
CA LEU A 501 26.87 43.46 15.79
C LEU A 501 27.32 44.82 16.36
N GLY A 502 28.25 44.86 17.33
CA GLY A 502 28.76 46.11 17.87
C GLY A 502 27.71 46.89 18.67
N ALA A 503 26.86 46.18 19.41
CA ALA A 503 25.95 46.77 20.38
C ALA A 503 26.70 47.36 21.59
N ASP A 504 26.04 48.21 22.37
CA ASP A 504 26.60 48.74 23.62
C ASP A 504 26.71 47.64 24.68
N ASP A 505 27.87 47.48 25.32
CA ASP A 505 28.02 46.56 26.45
C ASP A 505 27.37 47.15 27.70
N SER A 506 26.09 46.81 27.89
CA SER A 506 25.27 47.28 28.99
C SER A 506 24.52 46.12 29.65
N LYS A 507 24.07 46.34 30.90
CA LYS A 507 23.22 45.37 31.61
C LYS A 507 21.95 45.09 30.81
N TYR A 508 21.35 46.10 30.18
CA TYR A 508 20.23 45.95 29.27
C TYR A 508 20.54 45.05 28.08
N THR A 509 21.58 45.34 27.29
CA THR A 509 21.96 44.57 26.09
C THR A 509 22.13 43.09 26.41
N ARG A 510 22.87 42.76 27.48
CA ARG A 510 23.11 41.37 27.91
C ARG A 510 21.81 40.68 28.30
N ASN A 511 20.96 41.35 29.09
CA ASN A 511 19.70 40.78 29.57
C ASN A 511 18.68 40.55 28.46
N VAL A 512 18.46 41.51 27.57
CA VAL A 512 17.47 41.34 26.50
C VAL A 512 17.90 40.26 25.51
N THR A 513 19.20 40.18 25.21
CA THR A 513 19.75 39.12 24.34
C THR A 513 19.57 37.75 24.99
N ARG A 514 19.95 37.59 26.25
CA ARG A 514 19.78 36.35 27.01
C ARG A 514 18.32 35.92 27.06
N LYS A 515 17.43 36.80 27.51
CA LYS A 515 16.01 36.48 27.69
C LYS A 515 15.34 36.16 26.37
N MET A 516 15.77 36.79 25.27
CA MET A 516 15.25 36.49 23.94
C MET A 516 15.57 35.04 23.50
N LEU A 517 16.83 34.62 23.66
CA LEU A 517 17.25 33.25 23.31
C LEU A 517 16.65 32.21 24.28
N VAL A 518 16.64 32.49 25.58
CA VAL A 518 16.02 31.61 26.58
C VAL A 518 14.51 31.50 26.35
N ALA A 519 13.84 32.59 25.94
CA ALA A 519 12.42 32.54 25.58
C ALA A 519 12.16 31.68 24.35
N ALA A 520 13.04 31.70 23.35
CA ALA A 520 12.96 30.83 22.18
C ALA A 520 13.00 29.35 22.61
N VAL A 521 13.92 28.99 23.49
CA VAL A 521 13.99 27.64 24.08
C VAL A 521 12.72 27.33 24.89
N ALA A 522 12.30 28.24 25.77
CA ALA A 522 11.14 28.06 26.63
C ALA A 522 9.84 27.85 25.82
N ARG A 523 9.68 28.54 24.69
CA ARG A 523 8.54 28.39 23.77
C ARG A 523 8.46 27.01 23.14
N VAL A 524 9.61 26.34 22.96
CA VAL A 524 9.66 24.97 22.41
C VAL A 524 9.43 23.92 23.50
N PHE A 525 10.01 24.06 24.69
CA PHE A 525 9.85 23.08 25.78
C PHE A 525 8.56 23.24 26.58
N ASN A 526 8.04 24.46 26.69
CA ASN A 526 6.74 24.79 27.29
C ASN A 526 5.90 25.63 26.30
N PRO A 527 5.35 25.00 25.23
CA PRO A 527 4.53 25.70 24.25
C PRO A 527 3.43 26.53 24.89
N GLY A 528 3.32 27.79 24.47
CA GLY A 528 2.36 28.74 25.01
C GLY A 528 2.81 29.50 26.26
N VAL A 529 4.02 29.28 26.76
CA VAL A 529 4.60 30.11 27.84
C VAL A 529 4.49 31.60 27.50
N LYS A 530 4.10 32.44 28.46
CA LYS A 530 3.93 33.86 28.20
C LYS A 530 5.28 34.52 27.89
N PHE A 531 5.39 35.07 26.68
CA PHE A 531 6.48 35.94 26.26
C PHE A 531 5.90 36.93 25.25
N ASP A 532 5.75 38.19 25.67
CA ASP A 532 5.12 39.28 24.92
C ASP A 532 6.12 40.37 24.50
N TYR A 533 7.40 40.00 24.39
CA TYR A 533 8.48 40.88 23.98
C TYR A 533 9.00 40.53 22.59
N MET A 534 9.53 41.53 21.90
CA MET A 534 10.20 41.44 20.61
C MET A 534 11.50 42.25 20.68
N LEU A 535 12.63 41.59 20.44
CA LEU A 535 13.92 42.26 20.31
C LEU A 535 14.00 42.95 18.95
N VAL A 536 14.23 44.26 18.92
CA VAL A 536 14.33 45.03 17.68
C VAL A 536 15.75 45.50 17.48
N LEU A 537 16.43 44.98 16.45
CA LEU A 537 17.77 45.41 16.07
C LEU A 537 17.68 46.68 15.22
N VAL A 538 18.22 47.78 15.73
CA VAL A 538 18.18 49.10 15.10
C VAL A 538 19.59 49.50 14.66
N GLY A 539 19.79 49.82 13.39
CA GLY A 539 21.10 50.28 12.91
C GLY A 539 21.13 50.42 11.40
N LYS A 540 22.24 50.91 10.85
CA LYS A 540 22.40 51.09 9.39
C LYS A 540 22.20 49.77 8.61
N GLN A 541 21.82 49.90 7.34
CA GLN A 541 21.76 48.77 6.42
C GLN A 541 23.14 48.13 6.25
N GLY A 542 23.18 46.82 6.00
CA GLY A 542 24.44 46.10 5.73
C GLY A 542 25.25 45.66 6.95
N ILE A 543 24.81 45.97 8.19
CA ILE A 543 25.49 45.54 9.43
C ILE A 543 25.30 44.03 9.73
N GLY A 544 24.37 43.36 9.05
CA GLY A 544 24.11 41.91 9.25
C GLY A 544 22.98 41.59 10.23
N LYS A 545 22.08 42.54 10.51
CA LYS A 545 20.93 42.37 11.44
C LYS A 545 20.05 41.15 11.11
N SER A 546 19.54 41.07 9.89
CA SER A 546 18.72 39.93 9.44
C SER A 546 19.55 38.66 9.32
N HIS A 547 20.83 38.79 8.97
CA HIS A 547 21.71 37.64 8.77
C HIS A 547 22.03 36.90 10.08
N ILE A 548 22.30 37.59 11.19
CA ILE A 548 22.51 36.91 12.47
C ILE A 548 21.24 36.17 12.92
N ILE A 549 20.06 36.77 12.70
CA ILE A 549 18.77 36.17 13.06
C ILE A 549 18.52 34.91 12.22
N SER A 550 18.82 34.95 10.92
CA SER A 550 18.68 33.78 10.05
C SER A 550 19.65 32.66 10.39
N LEU A 551 20.89 32.99 10.74
CA LEU A 551 21.87 32.01 11.24
C LEU A 551 21.40 31.33 12.53
N LEU A 552 20.87 32.10 13.49
CA LEU A 552 20.33 31.55 14.75
C LEU A 552 19.09 30.67 14.53
N GLY A 553 18.20 31.07 13.63
CA GLY A 553 16.96 30.33 13.34
C GLY A 553 17.18 29.09 12.46
N LYS A 554 18.30 28.99 11.75
CA LYS A 554 18.65 27.87 10.86
C LYS A 554 17.52 27.64 9.84
N MET A 555 17.09 26.39 9.66
CA MET A 555 15.95 26.04 8.80
C MET A 555 14.58 26.45 9.39
N TRP A 556 14.52 26.85 10.66
CA TRP A 556 13.29 27.29 11.35
C TRP A 556 13.21 28.83 11.43
N TYR A 557 13.99 29.53 10.62
CA TYR A 557 13.89 30.97 10.43
C TYR A 557 12.81 31.31 9.40
N SER A 558 12.07 32.39 9.62
CA SER A 558 11.16 32.96 8.62
C SER A 558 11.13 34.48 8.70
N ASP A 559 11.22 35.15 7.56
CA ASP A 559 11.02 36.58 7.35
C ASP A 559 9.74 36.89 6.54
N SER A 560 8.96 35.85 6.25
CA SER A 560 7.84 35.93 5.31
C SER A 560 6.57 36.53 5.93
N LEU A 561 6.61 36.92 7.22
CA LEU A 561 5.48 37.50 7.93
C LEU A 561 5.17 38.90 7.38
N ASN A 562 4.11 39.00 6.58
CA ASN A 562 3.72 40.24 5.91
C ASN A 562 2.46 40.89 6.50
N THR A 563 1.71 40.17 7.35
CA THR A 563 0.50 40.64 8.01
C THR A 563 0.38 40.06 9.42
N VAL A 564 -0.33 40.75 10.30
CA VAL A 564 -0.70 40.27 11.65
C VAL A 564 -2.18 39.93 11.78
N TYR A 565 -2.92 40.01 10.66
CA TYR A 565 -4.34 39.75 10.59
C TYR A 565 -4.66 38.45 9.85
N GLY A 566 -5.81 37.87 10.21
CA GLY A 566 -6.39 36.77 9.46
C GLY A 566 -5.64 35.45 9.63
N LYS A 567 -6.04 34.48 8.80
CA LYS A 567 -5.54 33.10 8.84
C LYS A 567 -4.10 33.00 8.30
N GLU A 568 -3.76 33.79 7.28
CA GLU A 568 -2.44 33.79 6.62
C GLU A 568 -1.30 34.06 7.61
N ALA A 569 -1.51 35.00 8.54
CA ALA A 569 -0.53 35.30 9.59
C ALA A 569 -0.20 34.05 10.43
N TYR A 570 -1.22 33.26 10.82
CA TYR A 570 -1.00 32.05 11.63
C TYR A 570 -0.39 30.90 10.82
N GLU A 571 -0.69 30.81 9.52
CA GLU A 571 -0.07 29.83 8.63
C GLU A 571 1.42 30.16 8.38
N GLN A 572 1.78 31.44 8.29
CA GLN A 572 3.18 31.88 8.18
C GLN A 572 3.99 31.61 9.46
N LEU A 573 3.34 31.52 10.63
CA LEU A 573 3.99 31.09 11.87
C LEU A 573 4.23 29.56 11.91
N GLN A 574 3.48 28.76 11.13
CA GLN A 574 3.76 27.32 11.06
C GLN A 574 5.14 27.11 10.44
N ASN A 575 5.99 26.35 11.14
CA ASN A 575 7.40 26.07 10.81
C ASN A 575 8.42 27.15 11.18
N ALA A 576 8.02 28.26 11.79
CA ALA A 576 8.95 29.31 12.18
C ALA A 576 9.19 29.32 13.69
N TRP A 577 10.43 29.08 14.11
CA TRP A 577 10.86 29.20 15.51
C TRP A 577 11.29 30.63 15.80
N ILE A 578 12.04 31.20 14.87
CA ILE A 578 12.49 32.58 14.87
C ILE A 578 11.81 33.29 13.72
N VAL A 579 10.94 34.25 14.05
CA VAL A 579 10.20 35.05 13.08
C VAL A 579 10.79 36.45 13.05
N GLU A 580 11.32 36.86 11.91
CA GLU A 580 11.77 38.23 11.67
C GLU A 580 10.64 39.07 11.05
N MET A 581 10.38 40.22 11.66
CA MET A 581 9.58 41.30 11.09
C MET A 581 10.51 42.30 10.38
N ALA A 582 10.87 41.99 9.14
CA ALA A 582 11.81 42.79 8.35
C ALA A 582 11.27 44.21 8.08
N GLU A 583 12.09 45.22 8.35
CA GLU A 583 11.76 46.66 8.33
C GLU A 583 10.51 47.03 9.12
N LEU A 584 10.10 46.17 10.06
CA LEU A 584 8.85 46.28 10.80
C LEU A 584 7.63 46.47 9.88
N SER A 585 7.71 46.00 8.63
CA SER A 585 6.75 46.27 7.56
C SER A 585 5.32 45.77 7.88
N ALA A 586 5.21 44.56 8.43
CA ALA A 586 3.94 44.00 8.89
C ALA A 586 3.32 44.85 10.02
N THR A 587 4.14 45.45 10.87
CA THR A 587 3.66 46.32 11.96
C THR A 587 3.35 47.73 11.49
N LYS A 588 4.05 48.23 10.45
CA LYS A 588 3.80 49.56 9.87
C LYS A 588 2.43 49.66 9.21
N LYS A 589 1.98 48.56 8.59
CA LYS A 589 0.68 48.44 7.89
C LYS A 589 -0.50 48.15 8.82
N ALA A 590 -0.23 47.75 10.07
CA ALA A 590 -1.25 47.34 11.03
C ALA A 590 -1.47 48.39 12.12
N GLU A 591 -2.65 48.36 12.74
CA GLU A 591 -2.92 49.16 13.93
C GLU A 591 -2.04 48.70 15.10
N ALA A 592 -1.55 49.64 15.92
CA ALA A 592 -0.66 49.34 17.04
C ALA A 592 -1.24 48.29 18.00
N GLU A 593 -2.55 48.34 18.27
CA GLU A 593 -3.24 47.36 19.12
C GLU A 593 -3.25 45.95 18.53
N ALA A 594 -3.41 45.81 17.20
CA ALA A 594 -3.39 44.51 16.54
C ALA A 594 -2.01 43.86 16.64
N VAL A 595 -0.94 44.63 16.47
CA VAL A 595 0.45 44.16 16.64
C VAL A 595 0.70 43.76 18.08
N LYS A 596 0.30 44.59 19.06
CA LYS A 596 0.43 44.29 20.49
C LYS A 596 -0.28 43.00 20.84
N HIS A 597 -1.52 42.81 20.37
CA HIS A 597 -2.28 41.59 20.57
C HIS A 597 -1.59 40.39 19.90
N PHE A 598 -1.14 40.57 18.65
CA PHE A 598 -0.44 39.52 17.91
C PHE A 598 0.82 39.06 18.63
N ILE A 599 1.71 39.93 19.08
CA ILE A 599 2.93 39.52 19.82
C ILE A 599 2.58 38.85 21.16
N SER A 600 1.53 39.33 21.84
CA SER A 600 1.17 38.89 23.20
C SER A 600 0.52 37.51 23.28
N LYS A 601 0.04 36.94 22.17
CA LYS A 601 -0.68 35.67 22.17
C LYS A 601 0.17 34.49 22.68
N THR A 602 -0.52 33.53 23.28
CA THR A 602 0.06 32.26 23.76
C THR A 602 -0.34 31.08 22.89
N GLU A 603 -1.45 31.20 22.17
CA GLU A 603 -1.99 30.19 21.27
C GLU A 603 -2.66 30.86 20.06
N ASP A 604 -2.69 30.12 18.96
CA ASP A 604 -3.31 30.52 17.71
C ASP A 604 -4.36 29.46 17.34
N SER A 605 -5.62 29.88 17.22
CA SER A 605 -6.73 29.01 16.82
C SER A 605 -7.12 29.26 15.37
N TYR A 606 -6.95 28.27 14.51
CA TYR A 606 -7.32 28.33 13.10
C TYR A 606 -7.54 26.93 12.53
N ARG A 607 -8.10 26.89 11.33
CA ARG A 607 -8.27 25.66 10.56
C ARG A 607 -7.12 25.53 9.58
N GLN A 608 -6.27 24.53 9.74
CA GLN A 608 -5.23 24.19 8.76
C GLN A 608 -5.86 23.96 7.38
N ALA A 609 -5.10 24.20 6.30
CA ALA A 609 -5.52 23.80 4.96
C ALA A 609 -5.95 22.32 4.97
N TYR A 610 -7.12 22.02 4.39
CA TYR A 610 -7.74 20.68 4.36
C TYR A 610 -8.16 20.09 5.72
N GLY A 611 -7.93 20.79 6.83
CA GLY A 611 -8.41 20.41 8.16
C GLY A 611 -9.93 20.52 8.28
N ARG A 612 -10.59 19.49 8.82
CA ARG A 612 -12.05 19.49 9.04
C ARG A 612 -12.49 20.29 10.26
N ARG A 613 -11.59 20.51 11.23
CA ARG A 613 -11.87 21.14 12.52
C ARG A 613 -10.93 22.31 12.76
N VAL A 614 -11.39 23.29 13.53
CA VAL A 614 -10.51 24.34 14.07
C VAL A 614 -9.68 23.69 15.17
N GLU A 615 -8.37 23.88 15.09
CA GLU A 615 -7.42 23.41 16.09
C GLU A 615 -6.76 24.61 16.76
N THR A 616 -6.29 24.40 18.00
CA THR A 616 -5.61 25.42 18.77
C THR A 616 -4.16 25.01 18.95
N PHE A 617 -3.25 25.81 18.39
CA PHE A 617 -1.82 25.57 18.41
C PHE A 617 -1.17 26.49 19.43
N LYS A 618 -0.50 25.91 20.42
CA LYS A 618 0.28 26.70 21.38
C LYS A 618 1.51 27.27 20.69
N ARG A 619 1.82 28.54 20.94
CA ARG A 619 2.93 29.21 20.28
C ARG A 619 4.28 28.69 20.73
N GLN A 620 5.09 28.40 19.73
CA GLN A 620 6.46 27.91 19.87
C GLN A 620 7.50 28.86 19.27
N CYS A 621 7.07 29.99 18.70
CA CYS A 621 7.93 30.97 18.05
C CYS A 621 8.24 32.19 18.94
N VAL A 622 9.29 32.92 18.56
CA VAL A 622 9.63 34.25 19.10
C VAL A 622 9.84 35.25 17.97
N PHE A 623 9.64 36.54 18.26
CA PHE A 623 9.68 37.61 17.26
C PHE A 623 10.94 38.45 17.40
N PHE A 624 11.63 38.66 16.29
CA PHE A 624 12.68 39.66 16.14
C PHE A 624 12.21 40.74 15.17
N GLY A 625 12.54 41.99 15.45
CA GLY A 625 12.38 43.10 14.52
C GLY A 625 13.73 43.54 13.99
N THR A 626 13.78 43.97 12.72
CA THR A 626 14.94 44.66 12.17
C THR A 626 14.46 45.96 11.53
N THR A 627 15.20 47.04 11.73
CA THR A 627 14.91 48.30 11.05
C THR A 627 16.15 49.18 10.91
N ASN A 628 16.14 50.00 9.86
CA ASN A 628 17.13 51.06 9.68
C ASN A 628 16.68 52.41 10.25
N GLU A 629 15.39 52.54 10.59
CA GLU A 629 14.82 53.77 11.15
C GLU A 629 15.10 53.83 12.65
N SER A 630 15.63 54.97 13.12
CA SER A 630 15.79 55.22 14.54
C SER A 630 14.46 55.44 15.24
N GLU A 631 13.47 55.98 14.56
CA GLU A 631 12.14 56.25 15.11
C GLU A 631 11.12 55.34 14.44
N PHE A 632 10.62 54.33 15.17
CA PHE A 632 9.70 53.33 14.61
C PHE A 632 8.51 53.02 15.52
N LEU A 633 8.52 53.49 16.77
CA LEU A 633 7.43 53.30 17.71
C LEU A 633 6.41 54.44 17.53
N LYS A 634 5.23 54.12 17.01
CA LYS A 634 4.18 55.10 16.67
C LYS A 634 3.31 55.53 17.87
N ASP A 635 3.16 54.66 18.85
CA ASP A 635 2.25 54.85 19.99
C ASP A 635 3.08 54.90 21.28
N ARG A 636 2.64 55.65 22.30
CA ARG A 636 3.25 55.63 23.63
C ARG A 636 2.74 54.48 24.49
N THR A 637 1.54 54.00 24.24
CA THR A 637 0.95 52.92 25.03
C THR A 637 1.48 51.57 24.54
N GLY A 638 1.93 50.70 25.45
CA GLY A 638 2.29 49.32 25.08
C GLY A 638 3.65 49.11 24.41
N ASN A 639 4.51 50.14 24.35
CA ASN A 639 5.91 50.03 23.87
C ASN A 639 6.78 49.06 24.67
N ARG A 640 6.33 48.67 25.88
CA ARG A 640 6.98 47.66 26.72
C ARG A 640 7.28 46.33 26.01
N ARG A 641 6.58 46.04 24.91
CA ARG A 641 6.73 44.83 24.08
C ARG A 641 7.92 44.88 23.13
N TYR A 642 8.51 46.05 22.93
CA TYR A 642 9.67 46.22 22.06
C TYR A 642 10.91 46.39 22.94
N TRP A 643 11.97 45.66 22.64
CA TRP A 643 13.30 45.87 23.21
C TRP A 643 14.21 46.41 22.11
N PRO A 644 14.25 47.74 21.89
CA PRO A 644 15.15 48.32 20.90
C PRO A 644 16.60 48.11 21.33
N LEU A 645 17.42 47.61 20.42
CA LEU A 645 18.85 47.37 20.63
C LEU A 645 19.60 47.98 19.45
N VAL A 646 20.30 49.08 19.72
CA VAL A 646 21.05 49.79 18.70
C VAL A 646 22.37 49.06 18.44
N VAL A 647 22.64 48.78 17.17
CA VAL A 647 23.81 48.02 16.71
C VAL A 647 24.65 48.83 15.72
N GLY A 648 25.92 48.45 15.59
CA GLY A 648 26.91 49.09 14.71
C GLY A 648 27.37 50.47 15.16
N ARG A 649 27.19 50.81 16.44
CA ARG A 649 27.80 51.99 17.07
C ARG A 649 29.25 51.71 17.45
N ASN A 650 29.50 50.54 18.02
CA ASN A 650 30.82 50.12 18.46
C ASN A 650 31.52 49.26 17.40
N LYS A 651 32.84 49.15 17.52
CA LYS A 651 33.63 48.27 16.66
C LYS A 651 33.26 46.81 16.94
N VAL A 652 32.86 46.11 15.88
CA VAL A 652 32.57 44.67 15.93
C VAL A 652 33.85 43.89 16.25
N ILE A 653 33.76 42.93 17.17
CA ILE A 653 34.89 42.13 17.67
C ILE A 653 35.03 40.85 16.83
N LYS A 654 33.91 40.21 16.49
CA LYS A 654 33.84 38.93 15.75
C LYS A 654 33.09 39.11 14.42
N ASN A 655 33.59 38.48 13.36
CA ASN A 655 32.99 38.53 12.04
C ASN A 655 31.88 37.48 11.88
N LEU A 656 30.69 37.90 11.45
CA LEU A 656 29.53 37.02 11.23
C LEU A 656 29.81 35.84 10.27
N PHE A 657 30.58 36.08 9.20
CA PHE A 657 30.80 35.07 8.16
C PHE A 657 31.93 34.09 8.49
N LYS A 658 32.85 34.48 9.37
CA LYS A 658 34.01 33.65 9.74
C LYS A 658 33.86 32.98 11.10
N ASP A 659 33.35 33.72 12.08
CA ASP A 659 33.41 33.31 13.48
C ASP A 659 32.08 32.72 13.98
N LEU A 660 30.94 33.07 13.39
CA LEU A 660 29.63 32.49 13.75
C LEU A 660 29.36 31.18 13.00
N THR A 661 30.21 30.18 13.26
CA THR A 661 30.13 28.85 12.63
C THR A 661 28.95 28.03 13.15
N LYS A 662 28.65 26.89 12.50
CA LYS A 662 27.64 25.92 12.98
C LYS A 662 27.90 25.52 14.43
N TYR A 663 29.16 25.23 14.78
CA TYR A 663 29.56 24.89 16.15
C TYR A 663 29.25 26.02 17.15
N GLU A 664 29.57 27.27 16.80
CA GLU A 664 29.32 28.41 17.68
C GLU A 664 27.81 28.63 17.91
N ILE A 665 26.98 28.48 16.86
CA ILE A 665 25.52 28.53 16.95
C ILE A 665 24.98 27.41 17.84
N ASP A 666 25.48 26.18 17.65
CA ASP A 666 25.11 25.02 18.47
C ASP A 666 25.46 25.25 19.95
N GLN A 667 26.60 25.88 20.25
CA GLN A 667 27.00 26.23 21.62
C GLN A 667 26.19 27.38 22.23
N ILE A 668 25.82 28.41 21.44
CA ILE A 668 24.91 29.48 21.89
C ILE A 668 23.57 28.88 22.30
N TRP A 669 23.02 27.97 21.51
CA TRP A 669 21.77 27.29 21.84
C TRP A 669 21.89 26.32 23.02
N ALA A 670 23.03 25.64 23.15
CA ALA A 670 23.31 24.79 24.31
C ALA A 670 23.39 25.60 25.62
N GLU A 671 24.01 26.78 25.59
CA GLU A 671 24.02 27.71 26.72
C GLU A 671 22.61 28.22 27.04
N ALA A 672 21.84 28.64 26.02
CA ALA A 672 20.46 29.09 26.22
C ALA A 672 19.58 27.98 26.84
N LEU A 673 19.77 26.73 26.44
CA LEU A 673 19.11 25.57 27.03
C LEU A 673 19.54 25.34 28.48
N TYR A 674 20.83 25.49 28.79
CA TYR A 674 21.33 25.41 30.16
C TYR A 674 20.68 26.51 31.05
N LEU A 675 20.66 27.75 30.58
CA LEU A 675 20.04 28.88 31.29
C LEU A 675 18.53 28.67 31.52
N TYR A 676 17.82 28.13 30.52
CA TYR A 676 16.42 27.72 30.67
C TYR A 676 16.26 26.66 31.78
N ARG A 677 17.10 25.62 31.79
CA ARG A 677 17.07 24.55 32.81
C ARG A 677 17.42 25.07 34.21
N CYS A 678 18.27 26.10 34.31
CA CYS A 678 18.56 26.82 35.55
C CYS A 678 17.42 27.73 36.03
N GLY A 679 16.33 27.87 35.26
CA GLY A 679 15.16 28.66 35.65
C GLY A 679 15.30 30.17 35.39
N GLU A 680 16.10 30.58 34.40
CA GLU A 680 16.22 31.99 33.99
C GLU A 680 14.83 32.61 33.74
N LYS A 681 14.55 33.73 34.41
CA LYS A 681 13.26 34.44 34.29
C LYS A 681 13.16 35.14 32.94
N LEU A 682 12.02 35.02 32.28
CA LEU A 682 11.77 35.67 30.97
C LEU A 682 11.36 37.15 31.06
N ILE A 683 11.26 37.70 32.27
CA ILE A 683 10.96 39.11 32.53
C ILE A 683 12.24 39.88 32.90
N LEU A 684 12.27 41.17 32.60
CA LEU A 684 13.37 42.06 33.01
C LEU A 684 13.25 42.41 34.50
N ASP A 685 14.40 42.50 35.17
CA ASP A 685 14.47 43.05 36.52
C ASP A 685 14.14 44.54 36.53
N VAL A 686 13.72 45.08 37.67
CA VAL A 686 13.21 46.46 37.82
C VAL A 686 14.18 47.51 37.25
N ASP A 687 15.48 47.39 37.52
CA ASP A 687 16.46 48.37 37.04
C ASP A 687 16.66 48.29 35.52
N VAL A 688 16.68 47.08 34.97
CA VAL A 688 16.82 46.86 33.52
C VAL A 688 15.55 47.27 32.78
N GLN A 689 14.38 47.11 33.41
CA GLN A 689 13.10 47.56 32.89
C GLN A 689 13.04 49.09 32.76
N LYS A 690 13.63 49.84 33.71
CA LYS A 690 13.75 51.30 33.59
C LYS A 690 14.63 51.69 32.40
N GLU A 691 15.78 51.03 32.23
CA GLU A 691 16.66 51.25 31.08
C GLU A 691 15.95 50.92 29.75
N ALA A 692 15.18 49.83 29.71
CA ALA A 692 14.36 49.47 28.56
C ALA A 692 13.34 50.55 28.20
N THR A 693 12.68 51.15 29.19
CA THR A 693 11.72 52.25 28.98
C THR A 693 12.41 53.50 28.42
N LEU A 694 13.58 53.87 28.94
CA LEU A 694 14.36 54.98 28.39
C LEU A 694 14.77 54.74 26.94
N LYS A 695 15.21 53.52 26.60
CA LYS A 695 15.53 53.14 25.21
C LYS A 695 14.28 53.19 24.33
N GLN A 696 13.12 52.71 24.80
CA GLN A 696 11.86 52.78 24.06
C GLN A 696 11.45 54.23 23.76
N GLU A 697 11.62 55.15 24.71
CA GLU A 697 11.30 56.58 24.52
C GLU A 697 12.19 57.23 23.45
N GLN A 698 13.48 56.85 23.37
CA GLN A 698 14.41 57.33 22.34
C GLN A 698 14.05 56.89 20.91
N HIS A 699 13.24 55.85 20.77
CA HIS A 699 12.81 55.28 19.48
C HIS A 699 11.34 55.60 19.14
N LEU A 700 10.70 56.47 19.93
CA LEU A 700 9.36 56.98 19.68
C LEU A 700 9.38 57.98 18.53
N GLU A 701 8.48 57.82 17.56
CA GLU A 701 8.30 58.75 16.47
C GLU A 701 7.98 60.15 16.99
N SER A 702 8.86 61.09 16.68
CA SER A 702 8.65 62.51 16.94
C SER A 702 7.57 63.02 15.99
N ASN A 703 6.53 63.67 16.52
CA ASN A 703 5.47 64.20 15.65
C ASN A 703 6.05 65.40 14.91
N SER A 704 6.10 65.39 13.58
CA SER A 704 6.56 66.52 12.76
C SER A 704 5.81 67.82 13.06
N LYS A 705 4.57 67.71 13.56
CA LYS A 705 3.76 68.84 14.06
C LYS A 705 4.28 69.43 15.36
N GLU A 706 5.00 68.68 16.19
CA GLU A 706 5.53 69.17 17.47
C GLU A 706 6.50 70.34 17.27
N GLY A 707 7.44 70.23 16.31
CA GLY A 707 8.35 71.33 15.98
C GLY A 707 7.60 72.58 15.53
N MET A 708 6.65 72.42 14.59
CA MET A 708 5.83 73.53 14.10
C MET A 708 4.98 74.17 15.21
N ILE A 709 4.44 73.36 16.12
CA ILE A 709 3.65 73.86 17.25
C ILE A 709 4.54 74.60 18.24
N ARG A 710 5.74 74.10 18.56
CA ARG A 710 6.70 74.82 19.43
C ARG A 710 7.04 76.19 18.85
N GLU A 711 7.42 76.26 17.59
CA GLU A 711 7.68 77.53 16.90
C GLU A 711 6.45 78.45 16.91
N PHE A 712 5.26 77.89 16.66
CA PHE A 712 4.01 78.64 16.74
C PHE A 712 3.78 79.23 18.14
N LEU A 713 4.00 78.46 19.21
CA LEU A 713 3.79 78.91 20.60
C LEU A 713 4.79 79.98 21.04
N ASP A 714 6.03 79.90 20.57
CA ASP A 714 7.09 80.85 20.89
C ASP A 714 7.14 82.08 19.98
N MET A 715 6.39 82.06 18.87
CA MET A 715 6.24 83.19 17.96
C MET A 715 5.72 84.44 18.69
N LYS A 716 6.47 85.55 18.59
CA LYS A 716 6.03 86.86 19.09
C LYS A 716 4.92 87.41 18.20
N LEU A 717 3.83 87.82 18.82
CA LEU A 717 2.63 88.31 18.16
C LEU A 717 2.60 89.85 18.13
N PRO A 718 1.99 90.48 17.12
CA PRO A 718 1.80 91.93 17.05
C PRO A 718 0.72 92.39 18.04
N LYS A 719 0.79 93.65 18.49
CA LYS A 719 -0.16 94.21 19.49
C LYS A 719 -1.63 94.15 19.07
N ASN A 720 -1.91 94.10 17.76
CA ASN A 720 -3.26 94.01 17.21
C ASN A 720 -3.70 92.58 16.85
N TRP A 721 -2.99 91.53 17.31
CA TRP A 721 -3.31 90.12 17.01
C TRP A 721 -4.77 89.75 17.29
N ASP A 722 -5.34 90.21 18.40
CA ASP A 722 -6.74 89.95 18.77
C ASP A 722 -7.78 90.61 17.86
N LYS A 723 -7.36 91.60 17.07
CA LYS A 723 -8.22 92.30 16.09
C LYS A 723 -8.09 91.73 14.68
N MET A 724 -7.08 90.90 14.41
CA MET A 724 -6.84 90.29 13.11
C MET A 724 -7.83 89.16 12.82
N ASP A 725 -8.25 89.04 11.56
CA ASP A 725 -9.03 87.89 11.10
C ASP A 725 -8.16 86.64 10.89
N ILE A 726 -8.79 85.51 10.56
CA ILE A 726 -8.06 84.23 10.38
C ILE A 726 -7.09 84.29 9.19
N TYR A 727 -7.44 85.04 8.14
CA TYR A 727 -6.61 85.15 6.94
C TYR A 727 -5.34 85.96 7.24
N GLU A 728 -5.47 87.10 7.91
CA GLU A 728 -4.36 87.93 8.36
C GLU A 728 -3.41 87.18 9.31
N ARG A 729 -3.97 86.39 10.25
CA ARG A 729 -3.17 85.56 11.18
C ARG A 729 -2.34 84.51 10.44
N ARG A 730 -2.94 83.82 9.46
CA ARG A 730 -2.25 82.81 8.64
C ARG A 730 -1.10 83.41 7.83
N ILE A 731 -1.31 84.59 7.25
CA ILE A 731 -0.25 85.31 6.53
C ILE A 731 0.92 85.61 7.47
N TYR A 732 0.65 86.16 8.65
CA TYR A 732 1.70 86.48 9.62
C TYR A 732 2.52 85.25 10.04
N ILE A 733 1.86 84.11 10.25
CA ILE A 733 2.51 82.84 10.59
C ILE A 733 3.37 82.34 9.41
N GLY A 734 2.89 82.48 8.18
CA GLY A 734 3.58 82.02 6.97
C GLY A 734 4.66 82.96 6.42
N GLU A 735 4.72 84.22 6.87
CA GLU A 735 5.74 85.20 6.44
C GLU A 735 7.14 84.85 6.97
N ASN A 736 8.18 85.15 6.18
CA ASN A 736 9.57 85.01 6.60
C ASN A 736 9.91 86.02 7.70
N ASP A 737 10.76 85.63 8.66
CA ASP A 737 11.08 86.41 9.86
C ASP A 737 11.66 87.80 9.58
N THR A 738 12.30 87.99 8.42
CA THR A 738 12.85 89.27 7.95
C THR A 738 11.81 90.26 7.40
N LEU A 739 10.61 89.77 7.07
CA LEU A 739 9.50 90.58 6.53
C LEU A 739 8.38 90.82 7.55
N ARG A 740 8.39 90.09 8.68
CA ARG A 740 7.41 90.23 9.75
C ARG A 740 7.58 91.57 10.48
N LYS A 741 6.47 92.25 10.77
CA LYS A 741 6.45 93.37 11.73
C LYS A 741 6.87 92.85 13.11
N GLU A 742 7.79 93.55 13.78
CA GLU A 742 8.31 93.19 15.11
C GLU A 742 7.16 92.90 16.10
N GLY A 743 6.98 91.61 16.41
CA GLY A 743 6.05 91.15 17.44
C GLY A 743 6.58 91.47 18.83
N CYS A 744 5.69 91.80 19.77
CA CYS A 744 6.06 92.13 21.15
C CYS A 744 5.16 91.48 22.21
N VAL A 745 4.16 90.70 21.81
CA VAL A 745 3.27 89.97 22.72
C VAL A 745 3.60 88.48 22.67
N VAL A 746 3.78 87.87 23.83
CA VAL A 746 4.00 86.42 23.94
C VAL A 746 2.64 85.74 24.10
N ARG A 747 2.44 84.56 23.49
CA ARG A 747 1.20 83.80 23.64
C ARG A 747 1.13 83.20 25.05
N GLU A 748 0.10 83.56 25.80
CA GLU A 748 -0.12 83.08 27.19
C GLU A 748 -1.11 81.91 27.28
N LYS A 749 -1.98 81.76 26.28
CA LYS A 749 -2.97 80.67 26.20
C LYS A 749 -3.16 80.21 24.76
N VAL A 750 -3.48 78.94 24.57
CA VAL A 750 -3.73 78.33 23.25
C VAL A 750 -4.78 77.21 23.37
N CYS A 751 -5.45 76.89 22.25
CA CYS A 751 -6.30 75.70 22.15
C CYS A 751 -6.01 74.90 20.88
N SER A 752 -6.40 73.63 20.85
CA SER A 752 -6.18 72.75 19.70
C SER A 752 -6.85 73.23 18.41
N ALA A 753 -7.98 73.93 18.52
CA ALA A 753 -8.69 74.48 17.36
C ALA A 753 -7.91 75.66 16.73
N GLU A 754 -7.31 76.52 17.56
CA GLU A 754 -6.47 77.64 17.12
C GLU A 754 -5.26 77.12 16.34
N ILE A 755 -4.56 76.10 16.85
CA ILE A 755 -3.43 75.48 16.15
C ILE A 755 -3.87 74.82 14.83
N TRP A 756 -5.00 74.11 14.82
CA TRP A 756 -5.50 73.48 13.60
C TRP A 756 -5.79 74.50 12.49
N VAL A 757 -6.46 75.59 12.86
CA VAL A 757 -6.92 76.59 11.90
C VAL A 757 -5.82 77.58 11.51
N GLU A 758 -5.02 78.05 12.45
CA GLU A 758 -4.02 79.11 12.21
C GLU A 758 -2.68 78.56 11.74
N LEU A 759 -2.16 77.50 12.38
CA LEU A 759 -0.86 76.92 12.03
C LEU A 759 -0.96 75.93 10.87
N PHE A 760 -1.90 74.99 10.93
CA PHE A 760 -2.04 73.95 9.90
C PHE A 760 -2.95 74.33 8.74
N GLY A 761 -3.53 75.53 8.77
CA GLY A 761 -4.41 76.04 7.71
C GLY A 761 -5.73 75.28 7.55
N GLY A 762 -6.08 74.41 8.51
CA GLY A 762 -7.25 73.53 8.44
C GLY A 762 -8.58 74.29 8.49
N ASP A 763 -9.63 73.69 7.94
CA ASP A 763 -10.99 74.21 8.07
C ASP A 763 -11.57 73.77 9.44
N MET A 764 -12.19 74.72 10.16
CA MET A 764 -12.89 74.45 11.41
C MET A 764 -14.03 73.44 11.24
N LYS A 765 -14.66 73.38 10.06
CA LYS A 765 -15.68 72.37 9.74
C LYS A 765 -15.13 70.95 9.69
N MET A 766 -13.82 70.81 9.46
CA MET A 766 -13.09 69.53 9.44
C MET A 766 -12.31 69.29 10.74
N PHE A 767 -12.59 70.06 11.80
CA PHE A 767 -11.95 69.87 13.09
C PHE A 767 -12.66 68.79 13.92
N TYR A 768 -12.17 67.56 13.78
CA TYR A 768 -12.72 66.39 14.49
C TYR A 768 -11.97 66.06 15.78
N GLY A 769 -12.56 65.19 16.60
CA GLY A 769 -11.97 64.74 17.86
C GLY A 769 -10.64 63.98 17.74
N SER A 770 -10.29 63.47 16.55
CA SER A 770 -8.97 62.91 16.23
C SER A 770 -7.88 63.99 16.22
N ASN A 771 -8.14 65.09 15.51
CA ASN A 771 -7.20 66.20 15.34
C ASN A 771 -7.02 66.95 16.66
N ALA A 772 -8.11 67.12 17.41
CA ALA A 772 -8.06 67.69 18.75
C ALA A 772 -7.21 66.85 19.70
N ARG A 773 -7.35 65.51 19.68
CA ARG A 773 -6.53 64.62 20.52
C ARG A 773 -5.06 64.70 20.15
N GLU A 774 -4.74 64.61 18.87
CA GLU A 774 -3.36 64.68 18.37
C GLU A 774 -2.65 65.97 18.81
N ILE A 775 -3.29 67.14 18.61
CA ILE A 775 -2.70 68.43 18.99
C ILE A 775 -2.58 68.57 20.51
N ASN A 776 -3.59 68.15 21.26
CA ASN A 776 -3.55 68.23 22.73
C ASN A 776 -2.48 67.30 23.33
N ASP A 777 -2.22 66.14 22.72
CA ASP A 777 -1.17 65.23 23.16
C ASP A 777 0.23 65.77 22.86
N ILE A 778 0.40 66.58 21.81
CA ILE A 778 1.62 67.35 21.57
C ILE A 778 1.78 68.44 22.63
N LEU A 779 0.75 69.26 22.86
CA LEU A 779 0.79 70.38 23.81
C LEU A 779 1.17 69.95 25.23
N ARG A 780 0.71 68.77 25.69
CA ARG A 780 1.08 68.21 27.01
C ARG A 780 2.57 67.89 27.17
N LYS A 781 3.33 67.80 26.07
CA LYS A 781 4.76 67.44 26.07
C LYS A 781 5.66 68.66 25.90
N ILE A 782 5.11 69.81 25.56
CA ILE A 782 5.89 71.03 25.35
C ILE A 782 6.19 71.63 26.71
N GLU A 783 7.48 71.76 27.04
CA GLU A 783 7.92 72.40 28.28
C GLU A 783 7.46 73.86 28.34
N GLY A 784 7.00 74.29 29.52
CA GLY A 784 6.48 75.64 29.73
C GLY A 784 5.00 75.82 29.33
N TRP A 785 4.27 74.74 29.08
CA TRP A 785 2.83 74.77 28.81
C TRP A 785 2.08 73.69 29.60
N SER A 786 1.02 74.07 30.31
CA SER A 786 0.19 73.15 31.10
C SER A 786 -1.28 73.21 30.70
N ALA A 787 -1.94 72.05 30.77
CA ALA A 787 -3.37 71.95 30.53
C ALA A 787 -4.14 72.58 31.70
N LEU A 788 -5.04 73.53 31.41
CA LEU A 788 -5.79 74.21 32.46
C LEU A 788 -6.68 73.22 33.23
N ARG A 789 -6.61 73.24 34.57
CA ARG A 789 -7.37 72.34 35.48
C ARG A 789 -7.30 70.87 35.03
N ASN A 790 -6.09 70.34 34.84
CA ASN A 790 -5.83 68.95 34.45
C ASN A 790 -6.56 68.52 33.16
N GLY A 791 -6.78 69.45 32.21
CA GLY A 791 -7.38 69.16 30.90
C GLY A 791 -8.90 69.33 30.82
N GLU A 792 -9.56 69.73 31.91
CA GLU A 792 -11.00 70.04 31.92
C GLU A 792 -11.29 71.55 31.84
N GLY A 793 -10.29 72.39 32.12
CA GLY A 793 -10.39 73.84 32.10
C GLY A 793 -10.64 74.37 30.68
N LYS A 794 -11.63 75.26 30.57
CA LYS A 794 -11.98 75.93 29.31
C LYS A 794 -11.79 77.43 29.43
N LEU A 795 -11.28 78.06 28.38
CA LEU A 795 -11.19 79.53 28.23
C LEU A 795 -11.85 79.96 26.94
N ARG A 796 -12.16 81.26 26.84
CA ARG A 796 -12.68 81.87 25.62
C ARG A 796 -11.52 82.31 24.71
N PHE A 797 -11.59 81.93 23.43
CA PHE A 797 -10.64 82.21 22.37
C PHE A 797 -11.31 83.02 21.25
N GLY A 798 -11.49 84.32 21.51
CA GLY A 798 -12.06 85.28 20.56
C GLY A 798 -13.50 84.96 20.09
N LYS A 799 -13.92 85.62 19.01
CA LYS A 799 -15.17 85.29 18.30
C LYS A 799 -15.01 84.07 17.38
N ASN A 800 -13.78 83.76 16.96
CA ASN A 800 -13.47 82.74 15.95
C ASN A 800 -13.61 81.30 16.48
N TYR A 801 -13.28 81.04 17.75
CA TYR A 801 -13.24 79.66 18.29
C TYR A 801 -14.14 79.44 19.52
N GLY A 802 -14.67 80.51 20.13
CA GLY A 802 -15.56 80.40 21.28
C GLY A 802 -14.87 79.83 22.53
N VAL A 803 -15.58 79.00 23.29
CA VAL A 803 -15.06 78.39 24.53
C VAL A 803 -14.43 77.03 24.23
N GLN A 804 -13.12 76.92 24.42
CA GLN A 804 -12.35 75.72 24.13
C GLN A 804 -11.55 75.26 25.35
N ARG A 805 -11.16 73.97 25.38
CA ARG A 805 -10.18 73.48 26.35
C ARG A 805 -8.86 74.21 26.11
N ALA A 806 -8.28 74.72 27.20
CA ALA A 806 -7.15 75.63 27.12
C ALA A 806 -5.87 75.02 27.66
N PHE A 807 -4.77 75.33 27.00
CA PHE A 807 -3.42 75.22 27.55
C PHE A 807 -2.93 76.63 27.87
N VAL A 808 -2.25 76.79 28.99
CA VAL A 808 -1.69 78.06 29.45
C VAL A 808 -0.18 77.93 29.56
N ARG A 809 0.52 79.02 29.29
CA ARG A 809 1.96 79.09 29.48
C ARG A 809 2.25 79.05 30.98
N ASP A 810 3.20 78.23 31.38
CA ASP A 810 3.67 78.20 32.76
C ASP A 810 4.45 79.50 33.00
N ASN A 811 4.11 80.22 34.08
CA ASN A 811 4.75 81.48 34.45
C ASN A 811 6.13 81.29 35.07
#